data_AF-A0A8S1U232-F1
#
_entry.id   AF-A0A8S1U232-F1
#
_cell.length_a   1.000
_cell.length_b   1.000
_cell.length_c   1.000
_cell.angle_alpha   90.00
_cell.angle_beta   90.00
_cell.angle_gamma   90.00
#
_symmetry.space_group_name_H-M   'P 1'
#
loop_
_entity.id
_entity.type
_entity.pdbx_description
1 polymer ?
#
loop_
_entity_poly.entity_id
_entity_poly.type
_entity_poly.pdbx_seq_one_letter_code
_entity_poly.pdbx_strand_id
1 'polypeptide(L)'
;MIQSNNQPNQTNISQNIPVKVKRAASKLQRWFKGKQDVKTYQKLKKNHRYRKNVISEIYNTEKQYCNDMKILSEKVLILAQQYINQENIKTIFMNCNQIAQWNQEFIRTMEIGYQGYIGNVKDMYKPYWVVFEGNTKQLMNVTCKGFRYYFEYCSQFSKSNQLIDKLKQSDQKFKQFLSLISPELRGMDLSSFLVKPVQRLPKYILLFKDLEKHTEDDHPDMKNIKFLHKYFRDINEENNKSIDIYIGRLQISELCDQFKLNKIDLLQDPLRIYKFEEKLNIIQANKELIVQVHALSDLLIVIHDNKLFNQVKLDSLSFVKDQPDTKYFNNLFQIVGVGEVLQCFAETLSIKKKAIEQFEKLIQLNREQECKKELQSGKLTFMRYPVQVVIVGTEERNFQSFQKHTQYITEISINKVYQNIYVRFSEIVTMYQKYSKKYPTIEFPKFPNQSWLTYQKTKSIEERKFVIEGFLQTLLQSKQTQGDIQILNDLKLPFNFFELPQIVIDQQKSIFSKYNTTLDGLEELKIQGVLIDKLNMSAGEILKAVCIEKESRKKSIAQIQPNRVVIWQQKYYTEPNMKRVIITMPDGTLTEIGVDDKAKVSEVLPFVAGYNQLIYYKDFRLYLIDQLKKQRILDDDEIISKAYDDENQNNHGWLNKLEQIITASNTDVVIKMRKYLYMPLQLEEFDYREDPTRLIYLGFSILEDVYEGKYYLGFKDYCLFAALYYHLKYQEKIEISLNTLQLDKIIKVIPQEVYSGKSDFEWKEFSKECIVSLNQELDRISQINKIEKLQKKENSQYKFTDKRCLAALIIINASQTFTQGSMAIFQVQTYEQTQIYFKQAGMEVHATMYLGFSAYKIYFLNPQKKLKFRELDYNKVNWVISYPNQIIFNFENFKEPLRFDTFQSYEIKLLVEQYKDIHKFNKEYNLENLFNNDKSQFIKN
;
A
#
# COMPACT_ATOMS: atom_id res chain seq x y z
N MET A 1 -34.47 -62.06 45.66
CA MET A 1 -34.35 -62.18 44.19
C MET A 1 -34.86 -60.88 43.55
N ILE A 2 -34.33 -60.49 42.39
CA ILE A 2 -34.89 -59.57 41.35
C ILE A 2 -35.71 -58.36 41.89
N GLN A 3 -35.18 -57.14 42.06
CA GLN A 3 -34.76 -56.13 41.06
C GLN A 3 -35.84 -55.55 40.11
N SER A 4 -36.28 -54.31 40.44
CA SER A 4 -36.38 -53.12 39.58
C SER A 4 -36.79 -53.22 38.09
N ASN A 5 -37.88 -52.53 37.72
CA ASN A 5 -37.82 -51.22 37.03
C ASN A 5 -39.22 -50.65 36.74
N ASN A 6 -39.34 -49.31 36.69
CA ASN A 6 -40.58 -48.60 36.32
C ASN A 6 -40.26 -47.43 35.36
N GLN A 7 -40.64 -47.55 34.10
CA GLN A 7 -40.77 -46.45 33.14
C GLN A 7 -41.88 -46.76 32.12
N PRO A 8 -42.90 -45.90 31.95
CA PRO A 8 -43.80 -45.94 30.81
C PRO A 8 -43.31 -45.07 29.65
N ASN A 9 -43.60 -45.52 28.42
CA ASN A 9 -43.07 -45.01 27.16
C ASN A 9 -43.44 -43.56 26.79
N GLN A 10 -42.64 -42.98 25.89
CA GLN A 10 -42.99 -41.81 25.10
C GLN A 10 -44.06 -42.15 24.03
N THR A 11 -45.05 -41.27 23.81
CA THR A 11 -45.72 -41.19 22.51
C THR A 11 -46.30 -39.80 22.20
N ASN A 12 -45.77 -39.19 21.14
CA ASN A 12 -46.34 -38.17 20.26
C ASN A 12 -47.68 -37.48 20.62
N ILE A 13 -47.62 -36.14 20.76
CA ILE A 13 -48.53 -35.26 19.99
C ILE A 13 -47.67 -34.29 19.17
N SER A 14 -47.68 -34.44 17.84
CA SER A 14 -47.12 -33.44 16.92
C SER A 14 -47.87 -33.41 15.59
N GLN A 15 -48.56 -32.28 15.34
CA GLN A 15 -49.16 -31.81 14.08
C GLN A 15 -49.95 -30.51 14.38
N ASN A 16 -50.21 -29.59 13.45
CA ASN A 16 -50.18 -29.68 11.99
C ASN A 16 -49.57 -28.42 11.33
N ILE A 17 -48.68 -28.60 10.34
CA ILE A 17 -48.37 -27.57 9.34
C ILE A 17 -49.09 -28.00 8.04
N PRO A 18 -49.95 -27.16 7.43
CA PRO A 18 -50.82 -27.61 6.34
C PRO A 18 -50.09 -28.22 5.14
N VAL A 19 -50.62 -29.33 4.60
CA VAL A 19 -50.03 -30.08 3.48
C VAL A 19 -49.83 -29.21 2.22
N LYS A 20 -50.68 -28.20 2.01
CA LYS A 20 -50.50 -27.19 0.94
C LYS A 20 -49.19 -26.40 1.10
N VAL A 21 -48.82 -26.02 2.32
CA VAL A 21 -47.59 -25.25 2.62
C VAL A 21 -46.35 -26.09 2.35
N LYS A 22 -46.31 -27.35 2.81
CA LYS A 22 -45.20 -28.27 2.50
C LYS A 22 -45.04 -28.48 0.98
N ARG A 23 -46.14 -28.71 0.25
CA ARG A 23 -46.11 -28.85 -1.22
C ARG A 23 -45.70 -27.56 -1.94
N ALA A 24 -46.05 -26.39 -1.42
CA ALA A 24 -45.61 -25.09 -1.95
C ALA A 24 -44.10 -24.88 -1.72
N ALA A 25 -43.62 -25.11 -0.50
CA ALA A 25 -42.20 -24.98 -0.15
C ALA A 25 -41.30 -25.90 -1.00
N SER A 26 -41.68 -27.17 -1.19
CA SER A 26 -40.90 -28.08 -2.06
C SER A 26 -40.95 -27.71 -3.55
N LYS A 27 -42.02 -27.06 -4.03
CA LYS A 27 -42.05 -26.47 -5.37
C LYS A 27 -41.14 -25.24 -5.46
N LEU A 28 -41.15 -24.37 -4.44
CA LEU A 28 -40.26 -23.21 -4.34
C LEU A 28 -38.79 -23.63 -4.33
N GLN A 29 -38.39 -24.58 -3.48
CA GLN A 29 -37.01 -25.09 -3.41
C GLN A 29 -36.52 -25.65 -4.76
N ARG A 30 -37.35 -26.42 -5.47
CA ARG A 30 -37.02 -26.93 -6.82
C ARG A 30 -36.88 -25.81 -7.85
N TRP A 31 -37.73 -24.77 -7.76
CA TRP A 31 -37.68 -23.60 -8.64
C TRP A 31 -36.45 -22.70 -8.36
N PHE A 32 -36.07 -22.53 -7.09
CA PHE A 32 -34.88 -21.76 -6.70
C PHE A 32 -33.57 -22.47 -7.05
N LYS A 33 -33.41 -23.78 -6.76
CA LYS A 33 -32.24 -24.56 -7.24
C LYS A 33 -32.15 -24.50 -8.76
N GLY A 34 -33.24 -24.82 -9.46
CA GLY A 34 -33.30 -24.77 -10.92
C GLY A 34 -32.92 -23.40 -11.53
N LYS A 35 -33.27 -22.28 -10.89
CA LYS A 35 -32.87 -20.94 -11.36
C LYS A 35 -31.40 -20.60 -11.09
N GLN A 36 -30.82 -21.08 -10.00
CA GLN A 36 -29.42 -20.81 -9.67
C GLN A 36 -28.48 -21.66 -10.54
N ASP A 37 -28.78 -22.96 -10.69
CA ASP A 37 -28.03 -23.88 -11.53
C ASP A 37 -28.07 -23.48 -13.01
N VAL A 38 -29.23 -23.01 -13.51
CA VAL A 38 -29.36 -22.47 -14.88
C VAL A 38 -28.51 -21.20 -15.09
N LYS A 39 -28.42 -20.28 -14.10
CA LYS A 39 -27.54 -19.11 -14.20
C LYS A 39 -26.06 -19.52 -14.25
N THR A 40 -25.65 -20.47 -13.41
CA THR A 40 -24.28 -21.01 -13.40
C THR A 40 -23.96 -21.70 -14.72
N TYR A 41 -24.82 -22.61 -15.19
CA TYR A 41 -24.67 -23.27 -16.50
C TYR A 41 -24.63 -22.27 -17.66
N GLN A 42 -25.43 -21.20 -17.64
CA GLN A 42 -25.36 -20.13 -18.64
C GLN A 42 -24.04 -19.36 -18.58
N LYS A 43 -23.48 -19.09 -17.38
CA LYS A 43 -22.15 -18.47 -17.20
C LYS A 43 -21.05 -19.38 -17.75
N LEU A 44 -21.03 -20.66 -17.39
CA LEU A 44 -20.06 -21.65 -17.88
C LEU A 44 -20.13 -21.80 -19.41
N LYS A 45 -21.35 -21.95 -19.96
CA LYS A 45 -21.59 -22.05 -21.41
C LYS A 45 -21.20 -20.76 -22.17
N LYS A 46 -21.33 -19.59 -21.54
CA LYS A 46 -20.82 -18.32 -22.06
C LYS A 46 -19.29 -18.34 -22.04
N ASN A 47 -18.65 -18.58 -20.90
CA ASN A 47 -17.19 -18.63 -20.75
C ASN A 47 -16.53 -19.59 -21.75
N HIS A 48 -17.03 -20.82 -21.87
CA HIS A 48 -16.53 -21.80 -22.84
C HIS A 48 -16.62 -21.32 -24.29
N ARG A 49 -17.67 -20.56 -24.66
CA ARG A 49 -17.77 -19.93 -25.98
C ARG A 49 -16.73 -18.82 -26.17
N TYR A 50 -16.48 -17.99 -25.16
CA TYR A 50 -15.41 -16.98 -25.21
C TYR A 50 -14.02 -17.63 -25.29
N ARG A 51 -13.70 -18.63 -24.45
CA ARG A 51 -12.46 -19.42 -24.54
C ARG A 51 -12.26 -20.01 -25.93
N LYS A 52 -13.29 -20.61 -26.54
CA LYS A 52 -13.21 -21.13 -27.92
C LYS A 52 -12.90 -20.04 -28.95
N ASN A 53 -13.54 -18.87 -28.83
CA ASN A 53 -13.27 -17.73 -29.72
C ASN A 53 -11.82 -17.24 -29.59
N VAL A 54 -11.34 -16.99 -28.37
CA VAL A 54 -9.98 -16.45 -28.12
C VAL A 54 -8.89 -17.44 -28.55
N ILE A 55 -9.07 -18.76 -28.33
CA ILE A 55 -8.16 -19.79 -28.84
C ILE A 55 -8.10 -19.76 -30.38
N SER A 56 -9.26 -19.62 -31.04
CA SER A 56 -9.33 -19.51 -32.49
C SER A 56 -8.66 -18.22 -33.00
N GLU A 57 -8.82 -17.09 -32.30
CA GLU A 57 -8.16 -15.83 -32.61
C GLU A 57 -6.63 -15.91 -32.47
N ILE A 58 -6.13 -16.52 -31.39
CA ILE A 58 -4.68 -16.74 -31.19
C ILE A 58 -4.11 -17.52 -32.38
N TYR A 59 -4.68 -18.69 -32.70
CA TYR A 59 -4.22 -19.54 -33.79
C TYR A 59 -4.37 -18.87 -35.17
N ASN A 60 -5.53 -18.27 -35.48
CA ASN A 60 -5.78 -17.67 -36.80
C ASN A 60 -4.90 -16.43 -37.03
N THR A 61 -4.72 -15.57 -36.03
CA THR A 61 -3.84 -14.40 -36.15
C THR A 61 -2.37 -14.79 -36.22
N GLU A 62 -1.97 -15.88 -35.56
CA GLU A 62 -0.61 -16.42 -35.68
C GLU A 62 -0.37 -17.03 -37.07
N LYS A 63 -1.31 -17.83 -37.57
CA LYS A 63 -1.25 -18.39 -38.93
C LYS A 63 -1.15 -17.30 -40.00
N GLN A 64 -1.90 -16.20 -39.84
CA GLN A 64 -1.79 -15.03 -40.72
C GLN A 64 -0.44 -14.32 -40.56
N TYR A 65 0.07 -14.14 -39.34
CA TYR A 65 1.37 -13.51 -39.08
C TYR A 65 2.53 -14.33 -39.68
N CYS A 66 2.55 -15.64 -39.48
CA CYS A 66 3.52 -16.55 -40.09
C CYS A 66 3.47 -16.53 -41.62
N ASN A 67 2.27 -16.46 -42.22
CA ASN A 67 2.13 -16.30 -43.68
C ASN A 67 2.69 -14.96 -44.17
N ASP A 68 2.42 -13.86 -43.46
CA ASP A 68 2.93 -12.53 -43.82
C ASP A 68 4.46 -12.44 -43.67
N MET A 69 5.03 -13.04 -42.62
CA MET A 69 6.48 -13.17 -42.46
C MET A 69 7.11 -14.07 -43.53
N LYS A 70 6.41 -15.14 -43.95
CA LYS A 70 6.86 -16.05 -45.02
C LYS A 70 6.92 -15.33 -46.38
N ILE A 71 5.92 -14.51 -46.71
CA ILE A 71 5.94 -13.66 -47.91
C ILE A 71 7.15 -12.70 -47.87
N LEU A 72 7.41 -12.09 -46.70
CA LEU A 72 8.55 -11.19 -46.51
C LEU A 72 9.89 -11.90 -46.73
N SER A 73 10.11 -13.09 -46.15
CA SER A 73 11.37 -13.83 -46.23
C SER A 73 11.60 -14.59 -47.54
N GLU A 74 10.57 -15.21 -48.11
CA GLU A 74 10.69 -16.14 -49.26
C GLU A 74 10.34 -15.51 -50.61
N LYS A 75 9.73 -14.32 -50.65
CA LYS A 75 9.44 -13.60 -51.90
C LYS A 75 10.07 -12.22 -51.93
N VAL A 76 9.70 -11.36 -50.98
CA VAL A 76 10.08 -9.94 -50.98
C VAL A 76 11.59 -9.77 -50.82
N LEU A 77 12.20 -10.46 -49.86
CA LEU A 77 13.65 -10.44 -49.64
C LEU A 77 14.44 -11.04 -50.82
N ILE A 78 13.91 -12.09 -51.49
CA ILE A 78 14.59 -12.69 -52.65
C ILE A 78 14.55 -11.74 -53.85
N LEU A 79 13.41 -11.10 -54.12
CA LEU A 79 13.33 -10.09 -55.19
C LEU A 79 14.20 -8.86 -54.86
N ALA A 80 14.27 -8.45 -53.59
CA ALA A 80 15.09 -7.31 -53.17
C ALA A 80 16.58 -7.47 -53.54
N GLN A 81 17.12 -8.69 -53.55
CA GLN A 81 18.51 -8.98 -53.94
C GLN A 81 18.84 -8.61 -55.40
N GLN A 82 17.83 -8.42 -56.25
CA GLN A 82 18.01 -8.03 -57.66
C GLN A 82 18.00 -6.50 -57.86
N TYR A 83 17.50 -5.73 -56.88
CA TYR A 83 17.27 -4.27 -57.00
C TYR A 83 18.01 -3.43 -55.95
N ILE A 84 18.46 -4.03 -54.84
CA ILE A 84 19.03 -3.35 -53.67
C ILE A 84 20.42 -3.93 -53.34
N ASN A 85 21.36 -3.09 -52.89
CA ASN A 85 22.68 -3.56 -52.46
C ASN A 85 22.61 -4.33 -51.12
N GLN A 86 23.65 -5.13 -50.82
CA GLN A 86 23.64 -6.02 -49.65
C GLN A 86 23.62 -5.28 -48.29
N GLU A 87 24.15 -4.06 -48.22
CA GLU A 87 24.19 -3.27 -46.98
C GLU A 87 22.81 -2.68 -46.64
N ASN A 88 22.13 -2.13 -47.65
CA ASN A 88 20.75 -1.68 -47.53
C ASN A 88 19.82 -2.87 -47.27
N ILE A 89 20.03 -4.05 -47.88
CA ILE A 89 19.24 -5.26 -47.56
C ILE A 89 19.38 -5.65 -46.09
N LYS A 90 20.61 -5.71 -45.55
CA LYS A 90 20.84 -5.99 -44.12
C LYS A 90 20.13 -4.97 -43.22
N THR A 91 20.16 -3.69 -43.59
CA THR A 91 19.55 -2.61 -42.79
C THR A 91 18.02 -2.59 -42.89
N ILE A 92 17.44 -2.86 -44.07
CA ILE A 92 16.00 -2.86 -44.29
C ILE A 92 15.34 -4.08 -43.65
N PHE A 93 15.84 -5.28 -43.95
CA PHE A 93 15.21 -6.55 -43.58
C PHE A 93 15.71 -7.10 -42.23
N MET A 94 16.84 -6.61 -41.72
CA MET A 94 17.43 -7.00 -40.44
C MET A 94 17.55 -8.54 -40.36
N ASN A 95 17.09 -9.15 -39.26
CA ASN A 95 17.06 -10.59 -39.08
C ASN A 95 15.66 -11.21 -39.26
N CYS A 96 14.83 -10.67 -40.17
CA CYS A 96 13.44 -11.14 -40.39
C CYS A 96 13.31 -12.66 -40.62
N ASN A 97 14.32 -13.30 -41.21
CA ASN A 97 14.32 -14.74 -41.48
C ASN A 97 14.38 -15.58 -40.19
N GLN A 98 15.13 -15.14 -39.17
CA GLN A 98 15.21 -15.83 -37.88
C GLN A 98 13.86 -15.72 -37.13
N ILE A 99 13.22 -14.55 -37.21
CA ILE A 99 11.86 -14.34 -36.69
C ILE A 99 10.85 -15.21 -37.44
N ALA A 100 10.91 -15.29 -38.77
CA ALA A 100 10.01 -16.14 -39.56
C ALA A 100 10.13 -17.62 -39.18
N GLN A 101 11.36 -18.16 -39.11
CA GLN A 101 11.63 -19.54 -38.71
C GLN A 101 11.14 -19.86 -37.29
N TRP A 102 11.37 -18.96 -36.33
CA TRP A 102 10.97 -19.19 -34.95
C TRP A 102 9.45 -19.22 -34.76
N ASN A 103 8.71 -18.28 -35.36
CA ASN A 103 7.25 -18.27 -35.27
C ASN A 103 6.62 -19.46 -36.03
N GLN A 104 7.23 -19.93 -37.13
CA GLN A 104 6.78 -21.14 -37.85
C GLN A 104 6.78 -22.40 -36.96
N GLU A 105 7.81 -22.59 -36.12
CA GLU A 105 7.85 -23.72 -35.17
C GLU A 105 6.87 -23.52 -34.00
N PHE A 106 6.68 -22.28 -33.55
CA PHE A 106 5.70 -21.92 -32.51
C PHE A 106 4.25 -22.21 -32.94
N ILE A 107 3.87 -21.86 -34.19
CA ILE A 107 2.53 -22.17 -34.71
C ILE A 107 2.35 -23.66 -35.02
N ARG A 108 3.39 -24.37 -35.47
CA ARG A 108 3.33 -25.84 -35.69
C ARG A 108 2.94 -26.58 -34.41
N THR A 109 3.50 -26.17 -33.28
CA THR A 109 3.23 -26.77 -31.97
C THR A 109 1.82 -26.43 -31.47
N MET A 110 1.36 -25.21 -31.72
CA MET A 110 0.01 -24.75 -31.37
C MET A 110 -1.08 -25.41 -32.25
N GLU A 111 -0.79 -25.69 -33.52
CA GLU A 111 -1.71 -26.32 -34.47
C GLU A 111 -2.10 -27.73 -34.01
N ILE A 112 -1.18 -28.50 -33.43
CA ILE A 112 -1.47 -29.84 -32.88
C ILE A 112 -2.50 -29.74 -31.74
N GLY A 113 -2.30 -28.81 -30.81
CA GLY A 113 -3.24 -28.56 -29.71
C GLY A 113 -4.61 -28.07 -30.20
N TYR A 114 -4.62 -27.18 -31.20
CA TYR A 114 -5.84 -26.61 -31.78
C TYR A 114 -6.66 -27.64 -32.56
N GLN A 115 -6.01 -28.49 -33.38
CA GLN A 115 -6.67 -29.58 -34.12
C GLN A 115 -7.40 -30.54 -33.17
N GLY A 116 -6.74 -30.96 -32.09
CA GLY A 116 -7.35 -31.81 -31.05
C GLY A 116 -8.54 -31.16 -30.33
N TYR A 117 -8.50 -29.83 -30.15
CA TYR A 117 -9.57 -29.03 -29.54
C TYR A 117 -10.80 -28.84 -30.45
N ILE A 118 -10.64 -28.86 -31.78
CA ILE A 118 -11.75 -28.69 -32.72
C ILE A 118 -12.34 -30.00 -33.27
N GLY A 119 -11.57 -31.08 -33.35
CA GLY A 119 -11.97 -32.31 -34.04
C GLY A 119 -12.98 -33.22 -33.31
N ASN A 120 -13.02 -33.17 -31.96
CA ASN A 120 -13.80 -34.10 -31.15
C ASN A 120 -15.29 -33.71 -31.01
N VAL A 121 -16.03 -33.75 -32.12
CA VAL A 121 -17.46 -33.37 -32.17
C VAL A 121 -18.38 -34.37 -31.45
N LYS A 122 -17.97 -35.64 -31.29
CA LYS A 122 -18.80 -36.70 -30.68
C LYS A 122 -18.67 -36.79 -29.16
N ASP A 123 -17.52 -36.46 -28.59
CA ASP A 123 -17.23 -36.55 -27.14
C ASP A 123 -17.50 -35.20 -26.43
N MET A 124 -18.76 -34.78 -26.37
CA MET A 124 -19.18 -33.51 -25.73
C MET A 124 -19.06 -33.50 -24.17
N TYR A 125 -18.24 -34.39 -23.61
CA TYR A 125 -17.99 -34.56 -22.17
C TYR A 125 -16.57 -34.16 -21.73
N LYS A 126 -15.69 -33.71 -22.64
CA LYS A 126 -14.31 -33.29 -22.32
C LYS A 126 -14.06 -31.79 -22.61
N PRO A 127 -14.56 -30.87 -21.77
CA PRO A 127 -14.25 -29.43 -21.88
C PRO A 127 -12.80 -29.07 -21.50
N TYR A 128 -11.99 -30.05 -21.08
CA TYR A 128 -10.67 -29.88 -20.47
C TYR A 128 -9.50 -30.19 -21.42
N TRP A 129 -9.62 -29.94 -22.72
CA TRP A 129 -8.51 -30.17 -23.65
C TRP A 129 -7.39 -29.14 -23.46
N VAL A 130 -6.14 -29.61 -23.56
CA VAL A 130 -4.93 -28.81 -23.38
C VAL A 130 -4.40 -28.37 -24.75
N VAL A 131 -4.19 -27.07 -24.93
CA VAL A 131 -3.81 -26.50 -26.25
C VAL A 131 -2.36 -26.02 -26.26
N PHE A 132 -1.85 -25.49 -25.14
CA PHE A 132 -0.60 -24.72 -25.13
C PHE A 132 0.59 -25.42 -24.46
N GLU A 133 0.44 -26.66 -23.98
CA GLU A 133 1.51 -27.39 -23.28
C GLU A 133 2.80 -27.51 -24.10
N GLY A 134 2.70 -27.89 -25.37
CA GLY A 134 3.86 -27.99 -26.27
C GLY A 134 4.62 -26.67 -26.41
N ASN A 135 3.89 -25.56 -26.60
CA ASN A 135 4.48 -24.22 -26.67
C ASN A 135 5.24 -23.86 -25.39
N THR A 136 4.74 -24.24 -24.20
CA THR A 136 5.51 -24.00 -22.96
C THR A 136 6.78 -24.85 -22.88
N LYS A 137 6.73 -26.13 -23.28
CA LYS A 137 7.91 -27.01 -23.32
C LYS A 137 8.99 -26.50 -24.28
N GLN A 138 8.58 -25.95 -25.43
CA GLN A 138 9.48 -25.30 -26.39
C GLN A 138 10.20 -24.08 -25.78
N LEU A 139 9.47 -23.22 -25.06
CA LEU A 139 9.99 -21.96 -24.50
C LEU A 139 10.79 -22.14 -23.20
N MET A 140 10.55 -23.22 -22.45
CA MET A 140 11.36 -23.59 -21.29
C MET A 140 12.74 -24.17 -21.66
N ASN A 141 12.97 -24.50 -22.94
CA ASN A 141 14.27 -25.00 -23.39
C ASN A 141 15.31 -23.87 -23.48
N VAL A 142 16.39 -23.98 -22.69
CA VAL A 142 17.43 -22.94 -22.52
C VAL A 142 18.12 -22.56 -23.84
N THR A 143 18.18 -23.46 -24.83
CA THR A 143 18.73 -23.18 -26.16
C THR A 143 17.79 -22.36 -27.04
N CYS A 144 16.49 -22.36 -26.79
CA CYS A 144 15.46 -21.73 -27.62
C CYS A 144 15.16 -20.27 -27.24
N LYS A 145 16.21 -19.44 -27.05
CA LYS A 145 16.08 -17.99 -26.77
C LYS A 145 15.64 -17.17 -28.00
N GLY A 146 14.50 -17.51 -28.61
CA GLY A 146 13.94 -16.81 -29.77
C GLY A 146 13.66 -15.31 -29.54
N PHE A 147 13.57 -14.90 -28.28
CA PHE A 147 13.51 -13.50 -27.89
C PHE A 147 14.68 -12.65 -28.42
N ARG A 148 15.91 -13.18 -28.45
CA ARG A 148 17.09 -12.42 -28.90
C ARG A 148 16.88 -11.84 -30.30
N TYR A 149 16.20 -12.58 -31.17
CA TYR A 149 15.90 -12.14 -32.53
C TYR A 149 14.97 -10.92 -32.57
N TYR A 150 13.98 -10.85 -31.67
CA TYR A 150 13.08 -9.69 -31.58
C TYR A 150 13.78 -8.43 -31.05
N PHE A 151 14.70 -8.53 -30.08
CA PHE A 151 15.49 -7.37 -29.64
C PHE A 151 16.40 -6.83 -30.75
N GLU A 152 17.11 -7.72 -31.44
CA GLU A 152 17.99 -7.39 -32.57
C GLU A 152 17.22 -6.71 -33.73
N TYR A 153 15.95 -7.09 -33.95
CA TYR A 153 15.05 -6.44 -34.90
C TYR A 153 14.55 -5.06 -34.39
N CYS A 154 14.03 -5.00 -33.17
CA CYS A 154 13.38 -3.79 -32.64
C CYS A 154 14.37 -2.63 -32.46
N SER A 155 15.61 -2.90 -32.05
CA SER A 155 16.68 -1.90 -31.90
C SER A 155 17.17 -1.30 -33.24
N GLN A 156 16.90 -1.95 -34.37
CA GLN A 156 17.31 -1.50 -35.71
C GLN A 156 16.14 -0.96 -36.56
N PHE A 157 14.90 -1.23 -36.17
CA PHE A 157 13.69 -0.87 -36.94
C PHE A 157 13.55 0.62 -37.26
N SER A 158 13.99 1.52 -36.37
CA SER A 158 14.00 2.97 -36.64
C SER A 158 14.90 3.34 -37.83
N LYS A 159 16.11 2.77 -37.89
CA LYS A 159 17.07 2.96 -38.98
C LYS A 159 16.58 2.34 -40.29
N SER A 160 15.92 1.19 -40.23
CA SER A 160 15.26 0.56 -41.38
C SER A 160 14.24 1.51 -42.03
N ASN A 161 13.32 2.09 -41.26
CA ASN A 161 12.33 3.04 -41.81
C ASN A 161 12.97 4.30 -42.39
N GLN A 162 13.94 4.92 -41.69
CA GLN A 162 14.66 6.10 -42.20
C GLN A 162 15.37 5.82 -43.54
N LEU A 163 15.94 4.62 -43.70
CA LEU A 163 16.56 4.22 -44.96
C LEU A 163 15.51 3.95 -46.06
N ILE A 164 14.38 3.32 -45.74
CA ILE A 164 13.27 3.11 -46.68
C ILE A 164 12.74 4.44 -47.19
N ASP A 165 12.51 5.43 -46.32
CA ASP A 165 11.97 6.73 -46.72
C ASP A 165 12.98 7.55 -47.54
N LYS A 166 14.28 7.45 -47.21
CA LYS A 166 15.36 8.02 -48.04
C LYS A 166 15.38 7.40 -49.44
N LEU A 167 15.35 6.06 -49.55
CA LEU A 167 15.37 5.36 -50.83
C LEU A 167 14.07 5.57 -51.63
N LYS A 168 12.91 5.64 -50.96
CA LYS A 168 11.62 6.03 -51.57
C LYS A 168 11.70 7.41 -52.24
N GLN A 169 12.52 8.32 -51.74
CA GLN A 169 12.75 9.62 -52.37
C GLN A 169 13.78 9.52 -53.50
N SER A 170 14.99 8.99 -53.21
CA SER A 170 16.16 9.13 -54.10
C SER A 170 16.38 8.02 -55.13
N ASP A 171 15.83 6.81 -54.97
CA ASP A 171 16.21 5.64 -55.77
C ASP A 171 15.05 5.14 -56.67
N GLN A 172 15.28 5.19 -57.99
CA GLN A 172 14.31 4.74 -58.99
C GLN A 172 14.22 3.20 -59.13
N LYS A 173 15.30 2.46 -58.88
CA LYS A 173 15.28 0.98 -58.85
C LYS A 173 14.52 0.50 -57.62
N PHE A 174 14.66 1.18 -56.48
CA PHE A 174 13.88 0.90 -55.28
C PHE A 174 12.39 1.18 -55.50
N LYS A 175 12.02 2.30 -56.15
CA LYS A 175 10.62 2.58 -56.58
C LYS A 175 10.06 1.47 -57.49
N GLN A 176 10.85 0.99 -58.46
CA GLN A 176 10.46 -0.12 -59.32
C GLN A 176 10.24 -1.41 -58.51
N PHE A 177 11.16 -1.77 -57.62
CA PHE A 177 11.02 -2.90 -56.70
C PHE A 177 9.75 -2.82 -55.84
N LEU A 178 9.44 -1.66 -55.26
CA LEU A 178 8.21 -1.45 -54.48
C LEU A 178 6.94 -1.67 -55.33
N SER A 179 6.95 -1.28 -56.61
CA SER A 179 5.82 -1.55 -57.51
C SER A 179 5.64 -3.05 -57.81
N LEU A 180 6.74 -3.79 -57.96
CA LEU A 180 6.74 -5.22 -58.28
C LEU A 180 6.27 -6.10 -57.10
N ILE A 181 6.55 -5.70 -55.85
CA ILE A 181 6.09 -6.46 -54.67
C ILE A 181 4.66 -6.12 -54.23
N SER A 182 4.07 -5.02 -54.71
CA SER A 182 2.73 -4.56 -54.30
C SER A 182 1.62 -5.64 -54.38
N PRO A 183 1.57 -6.51 -55.42
CA PRO A 183 0.61 -7.61 -55.47
C PRO A 183 0.80 -8.64 -54.33
N GLU A 184 2.04 -9.01 -54.01
CA GLU A 184 2.38 -9.94 -52.93
C GLU A 184 2.11 -9.34 -51.54
N LEU A 185 2.32 -8.03 -51.40
CA LEU A 185 1.95 -7.27 -50.20
C LEU A 185 0.44 -6.97 -50.12
N ARG A 186 -0.36 -7.43 -51.08
CA ARG A 186 -1.83 -7.24 -51.15
C ARG A 186 -2.22 -5.75 -51.11
N GLY A 187 -1.44 -4.91 -51.78
CA GLY A 187 -1.63 -3.46 -51.85
C GLY A 187 -1.19 -2.67 -50.61
N MET A 188 -0.55 -3.30 -49.63
CA MET A 188 0.02 -2.60 -48.46
C MET A 188 1.48 -2.20 -48.68
N ASP A 189 1.90 -1.11 -48.05
CA ASP A 189 3.29 -0.64 -48.02
C ASP A 189 4.26 -1.67 -47.38
N LEU A 190 5.50 -1.73 -47.86
CA LEU A 190 6.55 -2.60 -47.30
C LEU A 190 6.77 -2.42 -45.79
N SER A 191 6.74 -1.17 -45.32
CA SER A 191 6.82 -0.84 -43.88
C SER A 191 5.67 -1.45 -43.07
N SER A 192 4.50 -1.68 -43.68
CA SER A 192 3.33 -2.34 -43.06
C SER A 192 3.56 -3.84 -42.82
N PHE A 193 4.55 -4.45 -43.49
CA PHE A 193 5.02 -5.81 -43.20
C PHE A 193 6.18 -5.78 -42.19
N LEU A 194 7.16 -4.89 -42.37
CA LEU A 194 8.30 -4.78 -41.47
C LEU A 194 7.91 -4.38 -40.03
N VAL A 195 6.80 -3.68 -39.82
CA VAL A 195 6.29 -3.34 -38.48
C VAL A 195 5.65 -4.54 -37.74
N LYS A 196 5.31 -5.64 -38.44
CA LYS A 196 4.53 -6.76 -37.85
C LYS A 196 5.22 -7.44 -36.66
N PRO A 197 6.54 -7.73 -36.64
CA PRO A 197 7.21 -8.31 -35.47
C PRO A 197 7.14 -7.40 -34.23
N VAL A 198 7.37 -6.10 -34.40
CA VAL A 198 7.26 -5.10 -33.32
C VAL A 198 5.86 -5.09 -32.72
N GLN A 199 4.83 -5.25 -33.56
CA GLN A 199 3.44 -5.35 -33.11
C GLN A 199 3.03 -6.72 -32.52
N ARG A 200 3.75 -7.81 -32.77
CA ARG A 200 3.29 -9.16 -32.34
C ARG A 200 3.54 -9.41 -30.86
N LEU A 201 4.68 -8.96 -30.32
CA LEU A 201 5.01 -9.15 -28.89
C LEU A 201 3.92 -8.60 -27.94
N PRO A 202 3.43 -7.33 -28.08
CA PRO A 202 2.32 -6.84 -27.27
C PRO A 202 1.00 -7.62 -27.48
N LYS A 203 0.73 -8.10 -28.70
CA LYS A 203 -0.49 -8.86 -29.01
C LYS A 203 -0.54 -10.21 -28.31
N TYR A 204 0.59 -10.90 -28.14
CA TYR A 204 0.64 -12.12 -27.33
C TYR A 204 0.23 -11.85 -25.88
N ILE A 205 0.73 -10.79 -25.26
CA ILE A 205 0.41 -10.42 -23.87
C ILE A 205 -1.11 -10.19 -23.72
N LEU A 206 -1.73 -9.45 -24.63
CA LEU A 206 -3.18 -9.18 -24.61
C LEU A 206 -4.00 -10.46 -24.78
N LEU A 207 -3.70 -11.27 -25.81
CA LEU A 207 -4.47 -12.47 -26.13
C LEU A 207 -4.37 -13.54 -25.04
N PHE A 208 -3.19 -13.78 -24.46
CA PHE A 208 -3.06 -14.73 -23.35
C PHE A 208 -3.69 -14.22 -22.06
N LYS A 209 -3.71 -12.90 -21.81
CA LYS A 209 -4.42 -12.29 -20.68
C LYS A 209 -5.95 -12.43 -20.78
N ASP A 210 -6.53 -12.20 -21.96
CA ASP A 210 -7.97 -12.41 -22.16
C ASP A 210 -8.34 -13.90 -22.20
N LEU A 211 -7.43 -14.79 -22.62
CA LEU A 211 -7.63 -16.23 -22.49
C LEU A 211 -7.60 -16.68 -21.01
N GLU A 212 -6.65 -16.16 -20.22
CA GLU A 212 -6.55 -16.42 -18.77
C GLU A 212 -7.86 -16.01 -18.06
N LYS A 213 -8.36 -14.81 -18.34
CA LYS A 213 -9.60 -14.25 -17.77
C LYS A 213 -10.86 -15.07 -18.06
N HIS A 214 -10.90 -15.83 -19.15
CA HIS A 214 -12.05 -16.65 -19.56
C HIS A 214 -11.80 -18.17 -19.44
N THR A 215 -10.77 -18.56 -18.68
CA THR A 215 -10.45 -19.95 -18.35
C THR A 215 -10.60 -20.15 -16.83
N GLU A 216 -11.10 -21.30 -16.39
CA GLU A 216 -11.29 -21.59 -14.96
C GLU A 216 -9.98 -22.05 -14.30
N ASP A 217 -9.79 -21.75 -13.00
CA ASP A 217 -8.49 -21.92 -12.30
C ASP A 217 -8.03 -23.39 -12.17
N ASP A 218 -8.96 -24.34 -12.29
CA ASP A 218 -8.74 -25.79 -12.30
C ASP A 218 -8.53 -26.38 -13.70
N HIS A 219 -8.84 -25.65 -14.77
CA HIS A 219 -8.69 -26.11 -16.15
C HIS A 219 -7.21 -26.45 -16.43
N PRO A 220 -6.86 -27.63 -16.98
CA PRO A 220 -5.48 -28.12 -17.01
C PRO A 220 -4.52 -27.21 -17.78
N ASP A 221 -5.01 -26.60 -18.86
CA ASP A 221 -4.29 -25.63 -19.69
C ASP A 221 -3.98 -24.27 -18.99
N MET A 222 -4.61 -23.97 -17.85
CA MET A 222 -4.45 -22.70 -17.11
C MET A 222 -2.99 -22.44 -16.71
N LYS A 223 -2.25 -23.49 -16.31
CA LYS A 223 -0.81 -23.40 -16.00
C LYS A 223 -0.01 -22.91 -17.22
N ASN A 224 -0.35 -23.41 -18.40
CA ASN A 224 0.35 -23.09 -19.65
C ASN A 224 0.10 -21.64 -20.06
N ILE A 225 -1.16 -21.19 -19.94
CA ILE A 225 -1.60 -19.85 -20.29
C ILE A 225 -0.93 -18.81 -19.38
N LYS A 226 -0.91 -19.05 -18.06
CA LYS A 226 -0.23 -18.20 -17.07
C LYS A 226 1.29 -18.15 -17.30
N PHE A 227 1.93 -19.25 -17.71
CA PHE A 227 3.34 -19.24 -18.13
C PHE A 227 3.56 -18.37 -19.37
N LEU A 228 2.77 -18.55 -20.45
CA LEU A 228 2.93 -17.80 -21.70
C LEU A 228 2.71 -16.30 -21.51
N HIS A 229 1.66 -15.92 -20.77
CA HIS A 229 1.38 -14.52 -20.45
C HIS A 229 2.53 -13.86 -19.68
N LYS A 230 3.14 -14.55 -18.68
CA LYS A 230 4.33 -14.04 -18.00
C LYS A 230 5.52 -13.95 -18.96
N TYR A 231 5.84 -15.05 -19.65
CA TYR A 231 7.02 -15.16 -20.52
C TYR A 231 7.08 -14.04 -21.56
N PHE A 232 5.98 -13.75 -22.26
CA PHE A 232 5.93 -12.66 -23.25
C PHE A 232 5.97 -11.25 -22.65
N ARG A 233 5.58 -11.08 -21.38
CA ARG A 233 5.67 -9.79 -20.67
C ARG A 233 7.10 -9.47 -20.27
N ASP A 234 7.75 -10.39 -19.56
CA ASP A 234 9.12 -10.25 -19.07
C ASP A 234 10.07 -9.92 -20.24
N ILE A 235 9.87 -10.62 -21.36
CA ILE A 235 10.50 -10.39 -22.68
C ILE A 235 10.30 -8.97 -23.22
N ASN A 236 9.07 -8.46 -23.20
CA ASN A 236 8.76 -7.15 -23.78
C ASN A 236 9.40 -6.03 -22.95
N GLU A 237 9.56 -6.23 -21.65
CA GLU A 237 10.30 -5.31 -20.79
C GLU A 237 11.82 -5.36 -20.99
N GLU A 238 12.41 -6.56 -21.11
CA GLU A 238 13.85 -6.74 -21.38
C GLU A 238 14.26 -6.09 -22.70
N ASN A 239 13.37 -6.15 -23.71
CA ASN A 239 13.54 -5.50 -25.02
C ASN A 239 13.69 -3.98 -24.88
N ASN A 240 12.70 -3.35 -24.23
CA ASN A 240 12.65 -1.90 -24.04
C ASN A 240 13.88 -1.40 -23.26
N LYS A 241 14.19 -2.03 -22.11
CA LYS A 241 15.35 -1.69 -21.27
C LYS A 241 16.67 -1.73 -22.06
N SER A 242 16.81 -2.71 -22.97
CA SER A 242 18.00 -2.87 -23.81
C SER A 242 18.08 -1.83 -24.95
N ILE A 243 16.94 -1.38 -25.48
CA ILE A 243 16.85 -0.29 -26.46
C ILE A 243 17.22 1.06 -25.81
N ASP A 244 16.70 1.34 -24.61
CA ASP A 244 16.98 2.59 -23.87
C ASP A 244 18.48 2.78 -23.62
N ILE A 245 19.18 1.71 -23.22
CA ILE A 245 20.64 1.72 -23.00
C ILE A 245 21.39 2.01 -24.31
N TYR A 246 20.97 1.41 -25.43
CA TYR A 246 21.61 1.62 -26.73
C TYR A 246 21.48 3.09 -27.20
N ILE A 247 20.29 3.67 -27.08
CA ILE A 247 20.03 5.08 -27.44
C ILE A 247 20.82 6.01 -26.51
N GLY A 248 20.77 5.78 -25.20
CA GLY A 248 21.45 6.61 -24.21
C GLY A 248 22.98 6.61 -24.31
N ARG A 249 23.61 5.56 -24.87
CA ARG A 249 25.06 5.54 -25.16
C ARG A 249 25.40 6.22 -26.49
N LEU A 250 24.52 6.17 -27.50
CA LEU A 250 24.72 6.88 -28.76
C LEU A 250 24.77 8.39 -28.53
N GLN A 251 23.83 8.92 -27.73
CA GLN A 251 23.77 10.34 -27.35
C GLN A 251 25.02 10.83 -26.60
N ILE A 252 25.68 9.98 -25.79
CA ILE A 252 26.97 10.34 -25.18
C ILE A 252 28.05 10.55 -26.24
N SER A 253 28.13 9.70 -27.28
CA SER A 253 29.11 9.88 -28.35
C SER A 253 28.88 11.19 -29.11
N GLU A 254 27.62 11.49 -29.45
CA GLU A 254 27.22 12.71 -30.16
C GLU A 254 27.59 13.97 -29.36
N LEU A 255 27.31 13.97 -28.05
CA LEU A 255 27.69 15.06 -27.12
C LEU A 255 29.21 15.25 -27.06
N CYS A 256 29.98 14.16 -27.01
CA CYS A 256 31.44 14.24 -27.01
C CYS A 256 32.00 14.83 -28.31
N ASP A 257 31.43 14.50 -29.47
CA ASP A 257 31.82 15.08 -30.75
C ASP A 257 31.47 16.57 -30.82
N GLN A 258 30.28 16.96 -30.36
CA GLN A 258 29.81 18.34 -30.36
C GLN A 258 30.68 19.28 -29.52
N PHE A 259 31.02 18.89 -28.28
CA PHE A 259 31.76 19.73 -27.33
C PHE A 259 33.24 19.36 -27.18
N LYS A 260 33.76 18.47 -28.04
CA LYS A 260 35.15 17.99 -28.05
C LYS A 260 35.61 17.40 -26.71
N LEU A 261 34.70 16.73 -26.00
CA LEU A 261 35.00 16.08 -24.72
C LEU A 261 35.70 14.73 -24.94
N ASN A 262 36.48 14.28 -23.96
CA ASN A 262 37.16 12.99 -24.06
C ASN A 262 36.14 11.83 -24.01
N LYS A 263 35.93 11.18 -25.16
CA LYS A 263 35.07 10.00 -25.29
C LYS A 263 35.46 8.86 -24.36
N ILE A 264 36.75 8.70 -24.06
CA ILE A 264 37.25 7.59 -23.24
C ILE A 264 36.73 7.73 -21.80
N ASP A 265 36.95 8.90 -21.17
CA ASP A 265 36.57 9.17 -19.78
C ASP A 265 35.04 9.09 -19.57
N LEU A 266 34.28 9.54 -20.57
CA LEU A 266 32.82 9.54 -20.51
C LEU A 266 32.20 8.17 -20.81
N LEU A 267 32.77 7.36 -21.70
CA LEU A 267 32.25 6.02 -22.03
C LEU A 267 32.85 4.88 -21.19
N GLN A 268 33.82 5.16 -20.31
CA GLN A 268 34.54 4.19 -19.47
C GLN A 268 33.60 3.30 -18.63
N ASP A 269 32.54 3.88 -18.05
CA ASP A 269 31.52 3.10 -17.33
C ASP A 269 30.51 2.52 -18.35
N PRO A 270 30.32 1.18 -18.42
CA PRO A 270 29.38 0.56 -19.34
C PRO A 270 27.90 0.84 -19.02
N LEU A 271 27.58 1.22 -17.78
CA LEU A 271 26.24 1.58 -17.32
C LEU A 271 25.93 3.06 -17.54
N ARG A 272 26.93 3.92 -17.82
CA ARG A 272 26.69 5.34 -18.06
C ARG A 272 25.89 5.56 -19.33
N ILE A 273 24.81 6.31 -19.20
CA ILE A 273 23.85 6.65 -20.26
C ILE A 273 23.38 8.10 -20.13
N TYR A 274 23.09 8.74 -21.27
CA TYR A 274 22.47 10.06 -21.33
C TYR A 274 21.06 10.05 -20.74
N LYS A 275 20.62 11.19 -20.18
CA LYS A 275 19.27 11.36 -19.62
C LYS A 275 18.57 12.60 -20.13
N PHE A 276 19.13 13.81 -19.98
CA PHE A 276 18.50 15.06 -20.43
C PHE A 276 19.50 16.23 -20.50
N GLU A 277 19.08 17.33 -21.12
CA GLU A 277 19.72 18.65 -21.05
C GLU A 277 18.74 19.62 -20.36
N GLU A 278 19.23 20.48 -19.47
CA GLU A 278 18.50 21.68 -19.05
C GLU A 278 19.38 22.93 -19.19
N LYS A 279 18.75 24.07 -19.46
CA LYS A 279 19.41 25.38 -19.51
C LYS A 279 19.12 26.13 -18.22
N LEU A 280 20.18 26.56 -17.54
CA LEU A 280 20.14 27.17 -16.22
C LEU A 280 21.11 28.34 -16.16
N ASN A 281 20.86 29.27 -15.25
CA ASN A 281 21.79 30.36 -14.96
C ASN A 281 22.59 30.02 -13.69
N ILE A 282 23.85 30.43 -13.65
CA ILE A 282 24.74 30.32 -12.47
C ILE A 282 25.43 31.66 -12.23
N ILE A 283 25.96 31.90 -11.03
CA ILE A 283 26.73 33.12 -10.74
C ILE A 283 28.19 32.78 -10.51
N GLN A 284 29.08 33.45 -11.24
CA GLN A 284 30.53 33.41 -11.03
C GLN A 284 31.09 34.84 -11.07
N ALA A 285 31.92 35.19 -10.09
CA ALA A 285 32.58 36.50 -9.99
C ALA A 285 31.62 37.71 -10.20
N ASN A 286 30.43 37.65 -9.60
CA ASN A 286 29.36 38.65 -9.71
C ASN A 286 28.78 38.88 -11.12
N LYS A 287 28.95 37.92 -12.03
CA LYS A 287 28.22 37.84 -13.30
C LYS A 287 27.31 36.62 -13.30
N GLU A 288 26.12 36.80 -13.84
CA GLU A 288 25.21 35.70 -14.18
C GLU A 288 25.64 35.13 -15.54
N LEU A 289 25.80 33.81 -15.61
CA LEU A 289 26.24 33.06 -16.79
C LEU A 289 25.18 32.01 -17.13
N ILE A 290 24.77 31.97 -18.40
CA ILE A 290 23.86 30.93 -18.91
C ILE A 290 24.69 29.68 -19.23
N VAL A 291 24.27 28.52 -18.72
CA VAL A 291 24.94 27.23 -18.91
C VAL A 291 23.98 26.13 -19.37
N GLN A 292 24.51 25.17 -20.14
CA GLN A 292 23.83 23.93 -20.47
C GLN A 292 24.29 22.84 -19.51
N VAL A 293 23.37 22.26 -18.75
CA VAL A 293 23.64 21.14 -17.84
C VAL A 293 23.16 19.86 -18.51
N HIS A 294 24.09 19.06 -19.02
CA HIS A 294 23.81 17.75 -19.57
C HIS A 294 23.89 16.70 -18.47
N ALA A 295 22.76 16.06 -18.20
CA ALA A 295 22.63 15.00 -17.23
C ALA A 295 22.91 13.63 -17.86
N LEU A 296 23.99 12.99 -17.42
CA LEU A 296 24.21 11.56 -17.53
C LEU A 296 23.69 10.89 -16.25
N SER A 297 23.63 9.56 -16.22
CA SER A 297 23.23 8.78 -15.03
C SER A 297 23.90 9.26 -13.73
N ASP A 298 25.22 9.28 -13.68
CA ASP A 298 26.07 9.45 -12.50
C ASP A 298 26.86 10.77 -12.48
N LEU A 299 26.67 11.62 -13.50
CA LEU A 299 27.51 12.78 -13.76
C LEU A 299 26.71 13.90 -14.44
N LEU A 300 26.83 15.12 -13.92
CA LEU A 300 26.36 16.32 -14.60
C LEU A 300 27.54 17.02 -15.27
N ILE A 301 27.42 17.29 -16.56
CA ILE A 301 28.39 18.05 -17.36
C ILE A 301 27.84 19.46 -17.55
N VAL A 302 28.51 20.47 -17.01
CA VAL A 302 28.14 21.87 -17.15
C VAL A 302 28.96 22.49 -18.28
N ILE A 303 28.29 23.00 -19.31
CA ILE A 303 28.88 23.64 -20.50
C ILE A 303 28.58 25.14 -20.49
N HIS A 304 29.60 25.95 -20.78
CA HIS A 304 29.49 27.40 -21.01
C HIS A 304 30.33 27.77 -22.25
N ASP A 305 29.81 28.60 -23.14
CA ASP A 305 30.47 29.01 -24.40
C ASP A 305 31.11 27.84 -25.20
N ASN A 306 30.35 26.74 -25.33
CA ASN A 306 30.77 25.48 -25.97
C ASN A 306 32.02 24.83 -25.37
N LYS A 307 32.35 25.12 -24.11
CA LYS A 307 33.47 24.53 -23.35
C LYS A 307 32.98 23.91 -22.04
N LEU A 308 33.72 22.93 -21.55
CA LEU A 308 33.51 22.38 -20.22
C LEU A 308 33.76 23.46 -19.15
N PHE A 309 32.75 23.73 -18.34
CA PHE A 309 32.79 24.70 -17.24
C PHE A 309 32.99 24.02 -15.88
N ASN A 310 32.21 22.97 -15.59
CA ASN A 310 32.33 22.18 -14.36
C ASN A 310 31.79 20.74 -14.56
N GLN A 311 32.14 19.82 -13.66
CA GLN A 311 31.62 18.46 -13.60
C GLN A 311 31.16 18.13 -12.19
N VAL A 312 29.86 17.84 -12.01
CA VAL A 312 29.30 17.46 -10.70
C VAL A 312 29.02 15.98 -10.70
N LYS A 313 29.83 15.20 -9.99
CA LYS A 313 29.59 13.77 -9.79
C LYS A 313 28.45 13.54 -8.80
N LEU A 314 27.56 12.60 -9.13
CA LEU A 314 26.43 12.20 -8.30
C LEU A 314 26.71 10.83 -7.64
N ASP A 315 26.36 10.71 -6.37
CA ASP A 315 26.34 9.47 -5.59
C ASP A 315 25.03 9.37 -4.77
N SER A 316 24.88 8.32 -3.96
CA SER A 316 23.73 8.18 -3.05
C SER A 316 23.51 9.36 -2.08
N LEU A 317 24.56 10.10 -1.70
CA LEU A 317 24.51 11.21 -0.74
C LEU A 317 24.27 12.57 -1.38
N SER A 318 24.29 12.64 -2.72
CA SER A 318 23.96 13.83 -3.48
C SER A 318 22.48 14.18 -3.31
N PHE A 319 22.10 15.45 -3.43
CA PHE A 319 20.69 15.91 -3.32
C PHE A 319 20.46 17.26 -4.01
N VAL A 320 19.18 17.59 -4.22
CA VAL A 320 18.76 18.93 -4.66
C VAL A 320 18.21 19.68 -3.45
N LYS A 321 18.55 20.96 -3.31
CA LYS A 321 18.07 21.87 -2.26
C LYS A 321 17.34 23.03 -2.91
N ASP A 322 16.01 23.03 -2.80
CA ASP A 322 15.19 24.20 -3.09
C ASP A 322 15.55 25.31 -2.09
N GLN A 323 15.86 26.53 -2.57
CA GLN A 323 16.12 27.68 -1.70
C GLN A 323 15.00 28.71 -1.82
N PRO A 324 14.62 29.38 -0.71
CA PRO A 324 13.66 30.47 -0.77
C PRO A 324 14.22 31.66 -1.56
N ASP A 325 13.33 32.39 -2.22
CA ASP A 325 13.70 33.61 -2.93
C ASP A 325 14.18 34.68 -1.94
N THR A 326 15.24 35.39 -2.32
CA THR A 326 15.90 36.41 -1.50
C THR A 326 15.64 37.80 -2.09
N LYS A 327 15.98 38.86 -1.36
CA LYS A 327 15.84 40.26 -1.81
C LYS A 327 16.52 40.57 -3.17
N TYR A 328 17.47 39.75 -3.61
CA TYR A 328 18.25 39.98 -4.83
C TYR A 328 18.23 38.80 -5.83
N PHE A 329 17.68 37.64 -5.45
CA PHE A 329 17.72 36.43 -6.27
C PHE A 329 16.43 35.63 -6.11
N ASN A 330 15.75 35.37 -7.23
CA ASN A 330 14.53 34.58 -7.30
C ASN A 330 14.80 33.22 -7.96
N ASN A 331 13.90 32.25 -7.74
CA ASN A 331 13.95 30.90 -8.31
C ASN A 331 15.27 30.14 -8.03
N LEU A 332 15.90 30.38 -6.88
CA LEU A 332 17.22 29.82 -6.52
C LEU A 332 17.13 28.36 -6.03
N PHE A 333 18.00 27.48 -6.53
CA PHE A 333 18.18 26.12 -6.02
C PHE A 333 19.65 25.68 -6.10
N GLN A 334 20.02 24.65 -5.37
CA GLN A 334 21.37 24.07 -5.38
C GLN A 334 21.31 22.57 -5.70
N ILE A 335 22.26 22.08 -6.49
CA ILE A 335 22.52 20.65 -6.68
C ILE A 335 23.81 20.33 -5.92
N VAL A 336 23.69 19.56 -4.85
CA VAL A 336 24.80 19.13 -4.00
C VAL A 336 25.26 17.76 -4.48
N GLY A 337 26.50 17.69 -4.99
CA GLY A 337 27.13 16.45 -5.46
C GLY A 337 28.26 15.99 -4.53
N VAL A 338 29.16 15.16 -5.07
CA VAL A 338 30.33 14.68 -4.34
C VAL A 338 31.41 15.77 -4.29
N GLY A 339 31.42 16.55 -3.21
CA GLY A 339 32.38 17.63 -2.96
C GLY A 339 32.01 18.97 -3.60
N GLU A 340 31.40 18.94 -4.79
CA GLU A 340 30.95 20.10 -5.54
C GLU A 340 29.49 20.49 -5.24
N VAL A 341 29.20 21.80 -5.28
CA VAL A 341 27.84 22.36 -5.13
C VAL A 341 27.55 23.33 -6.27
N LEU A 342 26.63 22.96 -7.16
CA LEU A 342 26.20 23.81 -8.28
C LEU A 342 24.99 24.65 -7.86
N GLN A 343 25.18 25.96 -7.76
CA GLN A 343 24.13 26.91 -7.38
C GLN A 343 23.48 27.52 -8.64
N CYS A 344 22.20 27.21 -8.83
CA CYS A 344 21.44 27.47 -10.05
C CYS A 344 20.28 28.45 -9.83
N PHE A 345 20.02 29.25 -10.84
CA PHE A 345 18.89 30.17 -10.94
C PHE A 345 18.08 29.76 -12.19
N ALA A 346 16.75 29.77 -12.07
CA ALA A 346 15.85 29.52 -13.19
C ALA A 346 15.09 30.79 -13.57
N GLU A 347 14.87 31.02 -14.86
CA GLU A 347 14.13 32.20 -15.34
C GLU A 347 12.70 32.28 -14.76
N THR A 348 12.08 31.13 -14.49
CA THR A 348 10.74 31.05 -13.90
C THR A 348 10.62 29.95 -12.84
N LEU A 349 9.66 30.12 -11.92
CA LEU A 349 9.32 29.11 -10.91
C LEU A 349 8.88 27.77 -11.52
N SER A 350 8.33 27.78 -12.74
CA SER A 350 7.96 26.56 -13.46
C SER A 350 9.20 25.80 -13.95
N ILE A 351 10.22 26.50 -14.47
CA ILE A 351 11.51 25.91 -14.84
C ILE A 351 12.21 25.39 -13.59
N LYS A 352 12.21 26.16 -12.49
CA LYS A 352 12.76 25.76 -11.18
C LYS A 352 12.21 24.40 -10.73
N LYS A 353 10.88 24.28 -10.62
CA LYS A 353 10.22 23.07 -10.14
C LYS A 353 10.47 21.87 -11.05
N LYS A 354 10.41 22.07 -12.37
CA LYS A 354 10.71 21.05 -13.38
C LYS A 354 12.16 20.55 -13.25
N ALA A 355 13.14 21.47 -13.16
CA ALA A 355 14.55 21.11 -12.99
C ALA A 355 14.80 20.34 -11.69
N ILE A 356 14.29 20.82 -10.55
CA ILE A 356 14.38 20.12 -9.25
C ILE A 356 13.83 18.69 -9.38
N GLU A 357 12.62 18.52 -9.91
CA GLU A 357 11.98 17.21 -10.07
C GLU A 357 12.79 16.26 -10.99
N GLN A 358 13.44 16.79 -12.04
CA GLN A 358 14.30 16.02 -12.93
C GLN A 358 15.59 15.56 -12.24
N PHE A 359 16.28 16.44 -11.52
CA PHE A 359 17.53 16.11 -10.82
C PHE A 359 17.28 15.22 -9.58
N GLU A 360 16.18 15.40 -8.86
CA GLU A 360 15.77 14.49 -7.78
C GLU A 360 15.50 13.07 -8.29
N LYS A 361 14.77 12.92 -9.40
CA LYS A 361 14.53 11.61 -10.03
C LYS A 361 15.84 10.94 -10.47
N LEU A 362 16.79 11.71 -11.01
CA LEU A 362 18.11 11.22 -11.41
C LEU A 362 18.91 10.68 -10.21
N ILE A 363 18.99 11.48 -9.15
CA ILE A 363 19.71 11.13 -7.90
C ILE A 363 19.06 9.92 -7.21
N GLN A 364 17.73 9.84 -7.21
CA GLN A 364 16.99 8.70 -6.66
C GLN A 364 17.30 7.40 -7.42
N LEU A 365 17.37 7.43 -8.75
CA LEU A 365 17.78 6.28 -9.55
C LEU A 365 19.22 5.81 -9.24
N ASN A 366 20.12 6.72 -8.89
CA ASN A 366 21.48 6.37 -8.48
C ASN A 366 21.50 5.71 -7.09
N ARG A 367 20.76 6.23 -6.11
CA ARG A 367 20.59 5.61 -4.79
C ARG A 367 20.11 4.17 -4.90
N GLU A 368 19.10 3.93 -5.73
CA GLU A 368 18.56 2.59 -5.97
C GLU A 368 19.55 1.65 -6.66
N GLN A 369 20.37 2.14 -7.59
CA GLN A 369 21.40 1.35 -8.25
C GLN A 369 22.58 1.04 -7.33
N GLU A 370 23.02 2.00 -6.50
CA GLU A 370 24.12 1.81 -5.56
C GLU A 370 23.72 0.82 -4.45
N CYS A 371 22.52 0.97 -3.87
CA CYS A 371 21.94 0.00 -2.93
C CYS A 371 21.85 -1.41 -3.52
N LYS A 372 21.40 -1.56 -4.78
CA LYS A 372 21.36 -2.86 -5.48
C LYS A 372 22.76 -3.46 -5.69
N LYS A 373 23.81 -2.65 -5.86
CA LYS A 373 25.22 -3.09 -5.96
C LYS A 373 25.80 -3.48 -4.59
N GLU A 374 25.48 -2.75 -3.52
CA GLU A 374 25.90 -3.10 -2.15
C GLU A 374 25.25 -4.41 -1.68
N LEU A 375 23.95 -4.60 -1.93
CA LEU A 375 23.23 -5.86 -1.67
C LEU A 375 23.85 -7.06 -2.40
N GLN A 376 24.35 -6.87 -3.63
CA GLN A 376 25.01 -7.91 -4.42
C GLN A 376 26.47 -8.19 -4.01
N SER A 377 27.09 -7.30 -3.23
CA SER A 377 28.52 -7.40 -2.83
C SER A 377 28.73 -7.67 -1.34
N GLY A 378 27.66 -7.79 -0.56
CA GLY A 378 27.68 -8.26 0.83
C GLY A 378 28.29 -7.28 1.85
N LYS A 379 28.62 -6.05 1.42
CA LYS A 379 29.13 -4.98 2.29
C LYS A 379 28.03 -3.96 2.55
N LEU A 380 27.21 -4.18 3.58
CA LEU A 380 26.38 -3.09 4.11
C LEU A 380 27.26 -2.09 4.85
N THR A 381 27.50 -0.94 4.23
CA THR A 381 27.90 0.27 4.94
C THR A 381 26.64 0.92 5.55
N PHE A 382 26.77 1.53 6.74
CA PHE A 382 25.64 2.22 7.39
C PHE A 382 25.00 3.25 6.45
N MET A 383 23.66 3.26 6.37
CA MET A 383 22.88 4.28 5.66
C MET A 383 23.24 5.67 6.19
N ARG A 384 23.96 6.46 5.39
CA ARG A 384 24.32 7.85 5.74
C ARG A 384 23.21 8.77 5.29
N TYR A 385 22.54 9.42 6.23
CA TYR A 385 21.60 10.49 5.92
C TYR A 385 22.37 11.72 5.39
N PRO A 386 21.84 12.44 4.38
CA PRO A 386 22.39 13.74 4.01
C PRO A 386 22.19 14.71 5.18
N VAL A 387 23.28 15.36 5.59
CA VAL A 387 23.20 16.55 6.44
C VAL A 387 22.76 17.71 5.56
N GLN A 388 21.88 18.57 6.05
CA GLN A 388 21.47 19.79 5.36
C GLN A 388 21.76 21.01 6.24
N VAL A 389 22.42 22.01 5.68
CA VAL A 389 22.73 23.28 6.34
C VAL A 389 21.92 24.41 5.69
N VAL A 390 21.23 25.22 6.50
CA VAL A 390 20.43 26.38 6.07
C VAL A 390 20.61 27.52 7.08
N ILE A 391 20.73 28.77 6.63
CA ILE A 391 20.73 29.93 7.53
C ILE A 391 19.35 30.59 7.52
N VAL A 392 18.57 30.26 8.56
CA VAL A 392 17.18 30.69 8.75
C VAL A 392 17.08 32.20 9.02
N GLY A 393 18.12 32.80 9.60
CA GLY A 393 18.12 34.22 9.95
C GLY A 393 19.42 34.73 10.55
N THR A 394 19.39 35.98 10.99
CA THR A 394 20.52 36.67 11.64
C THR A 394 20.02 37.58 12.76
N GLU A 395 20.73 37.59 13.89
CA GLU A 395 20.43 38.42 15.05
C GLU A 395 21.60 39.34 15.40
N GLU A 396 21.32 40.56 15.87
CA GLU A 396 22.31 41.34 16.64
C GLU A 396 22.18 40.96 18.12
N ARG A 397 23.21 40.38 18.72
CA ARG A 397 23.26 40.10 20.17
C ARG A 397 24.25 41.02 20.89
N ASN A 398 23.99 41.18 22.19
CA ASN A 398 24.77 42.00 23.11
C ASN A 398 24.80 41.27 24.46
N PHE A 399 25.95 40.70 24.82
CA PHE A 399 26.13 39.89 26.04
C PHE A 399 27.52 40.18 26.61
N GLN A 400 27.60 40.64 27.85
CA GLN A 400 28.88 40.71 28.58
C GLN A 400 29.67 42.00 28.26
N SER A 401 29.89 42.26 26.98
CA SER A 401 30.63 43.41 26.45
C SER A 401 29.73 44.37 25.66
N PHE A 402 30.09 45.65 25.66
CA PHE A 402 29.31 46.76 25.06
C PHE A 402 29.41 46.84 23.52
N GLN A 403 29.54 45.71 22.81
CA GLN A 403 29.63 45.68 21.35
C GLN A 403 28.61 44.71 20.72
N LYS A 404 27.62 45.31 20.04
CA LYS A 404 26.69 44.63 19.15
C LYS A 404 27.44 43.85 18.07
N HIS A 405 27.03 42.61 17.85
CA HIS A 405 27.62 41.75 16.82
C HIS A 405 26.54 40.86 16.18
N THR A 406 26.67 40.61 14.89
CA THR A 406 25.76 39.72 14.15
C THR A 406 26.12 38.26 14.40
N GLN A 407 25.16 37.46 14.86
CA GLN A 407 25.21 36.00 14.80
C GLN A 407 24.30 35.49 13.68
N TYR A 408 24.76 34.42 13.02
CA TYR A 408 24.01 33.70 12.00
C TYR A 408 23.30 32.53 12.69
N ILE A 409 21.99 32.41 12.45
CA ILE A 409 21.18 31.30 12.92
C ILE A 409 21.27 30.21 11.86
N THR A 410 22.23 29.32 12.03
CA THR A 410 22.44 28.19 11.12
C THR A 410 21.69 26.99 11.65
N GLU A 411 20.64 26.60 10.95
CA GLU A 411 19.98 25.32 11.11
C GLU A 411 20.82 24.24 10.46
N ILE A 412 21.15 23.20 11.23
CA ILE A 412 21.82 22.00 10.73
C ILE A 412 20.89 20.83 11.02
N SER A 413 20.38 20.21 9.96
CA SER A 413 19.39 19.14 10.03
C SER A 413 19.90 17.83 9.47
N ILE A 414 19.43 16.73 10.07
CA ILE A 414 19.58 15.37 9.58
C ILE A 414 18.18 14.73 9.63
N ASN A 415 17.65 14.37 8.47
CA ASN A 415 16.23 14.05 8.31
C ASN A 415 15.34 15.17 8.92
N LYS A 416 14.38 14.86 9.79
CA LYS A 416 13.51 15.85 10.46
C LYS A 416 13.99 16.30 11.85
N VAL A 417 15.22 15.95 12.25
CA VAL A 417 15.85 16.53 13.43
C VAL A 417 16.72 17.70 12.98
N TYR A 418 16.47 18.87 13.54
CA TYR A 418 17.20 20.10 13.23
C TYR A 418 17.75 20.72 14.51
N GLN A 419 18.98 21.23 14.44
CA GLN A 419 19.64 21.94 15.54
C GLN A 419 20.10 23.31 15.03
N ASN A 420 19.59 24.37 15.67
CA ASN A 420 20.03 25.73 15.41
C ASN A 420 21.31 26.02 16.20
N ILE A 421 22.37 26.45 15.51
CA ILE A 421 23.61 26.96 16.10
C ILE A 421 23.76 28.46 15.80
N TYR A 422 24.34 29.19 16.73
CA TYR A 422 24.49 30.64 16.67
C TYR A 422 25.97 31.00 16.47
N VAL A 423 26.39 31.07 15.21
CA VAL A 423 27.80 31.25 14.83
C VAL A 423 28.08 32.67 14.33
N ARG A 424 29.23 33.23 14.72
CA ARG A 424 29.75 34.47 14.14
C ARG A 424 30.61 34.12 12.92
N PHE A 425 30.59 34.97 11.89
CA PHE A 425 31.44 34.76 10.71
C PHE A 425 32.93 34.64 11.05
N SER A 426 33.41 35.34 12.08
CA SER A 426 34.79 35.21 12.58
C SER A 426 35.13 33.81 13.10
N GLU A 427 34.18 33.16 13.79
CA GLU A 427 34.36 31.81 14.35
C GLU A 427 34.45 30.79 13.20
N ILE A 428 33.60 30.95 12.17
CA ILE A 428 33.63 30.13 10.97
C ILE A 428 34.93 30.33 10.15
N VAL A 429 35.47 31.54 10.06
CA VAL A 429 36.78 31.80 9.44
C VAL A 429 37.91 31.08 10.19
N THR A 430 37.89 31.08 11.53
CA THR A 430 38.85 30.30 12.33
C THR A 430 38.70 28.80 12.10
N MET A 431 37.47 28.28 12.03
CA MET A 431 37.21 26.87 11.68
C MET A 431 37.73 26.51 10.29
N TYR A 432 37.50 27.33 9.27
CA TYR A 432 38.02 27.10 7.92
C TYR A 432 39.55 26.97 7.91
N GLN A 433 40.25 27.92 8.54
CA GLN A 433 41.72 27.90 8.65
C GLN A 433 42.27 26.68 9.41
N LYS A 434 41.49 26.11 10.35
CA LYS A 434 41.79 24.88 11.09
C LYS A 434 41.56 23.63 10.23
N TYR A 435 40.37 23.51 9.64
CA TYR A 435 39.91 22.26 9.01
C TYR A 435 40.40 22.07 7.58
N SER A 436 40.58 23.14 6.79
CA SER A 436 41.21 23.03 5.46
C SER A 436 42.71 22.71 5.53
N LYS A 437 43.35 22.90 6.69
CA LYS A 437 44.70 22.36 6.96
C LYS A 437 44.69 20.91 7.44
N LYS A 438 43.67 20.51 8.22
CA LYS A 438 43.51 19.14 8.75
C LYS A 438 43.07 18.14 7.67
N TYR A 439 42.32 18.59 6.66
CA TYR A 439 41.75 17.75 5.60
C TYR A 439 42.05 18.34 4.20
N PRO A 440 43.30 18.26 3.70
CA PRO A 440 43.69 18.85 2.41
C PRO A 440 43.11 18.13 1.18
N THR A 441 42.48 16.96 1.35
CA THR A 441 41.79 16.19 0.29
C THR A 441 40.30 16.50 0.18
N ILE A 442 39.81 17.50 0.93
CA ILE A 442 38.44 18.03 0.80
C ILE A 442 38.53 19.41 0.15
N GLU A 443 37.90 19.58 -1.01
CA GLU A 443 37.81 20.87 -1.68
C GLU A 443 36.73 21.74 -1.00
N PHE A 444 37.15 22.51 0.00
CA PHE A 444 36.28 23.46 0.69
C PHE A 444 36.05 24.73 -0.16
N PRO A 445 34.85 25.32 -0.12
CA PRO A 445 34.58 26.58 -0.82
C PRO A 445 35.53 27.69 -0.32
N LYS A 446 36.11 28.43 -1.28
CA LYS A 446 37.14 29.43 -1.00
C LYS A 446 36.53 30.66 -0.33
N PHE A 447 36.98 30.96 0.88
CA PHE A 447 36.58 32.18 1.58
C PHE A 447 37.16 33.41 0.87
N PRO A 448 36.36 34.47 0.63
CA PRO A 448 36.86 35.66 -0.05
C PRO A 448 37.84 36.43 0.84
N ASN A 449 39.10 36.49 0.42
CA ASN A 449 40.13 37.30 1.06
C ASN A 449 39.77 38.79 0.94
N GLN A 450 39.50 39.43 2.08
CA GLN A 450 39.32 40.88 2.27
C GLN A 450 38.38 41.62 1.29
N SER A 451 37.17 41.92 1.78
CA SER A 451 36.39 43.10 1.37
C SER A 451 36.15 43.32 -0.13
N TRP A 452 35.38 42.43 -0.77
CA TRP A 452 34.79 42.74 -2.08
C TRP A 452 33.57 43.67 -2.01
N LEU A 453 33.05 43.94 -0.81
CA LEU A 453 31.93 44.86 -0.58
C LEU A 453 32.08 45.70 0.72
N THR A 454 33.16 46.47 0.80
CA THR A 454 33.34 47.56 1.79
C THR A 454 32.52 48.81 1.45
N TYR A 455 31.21 48.69 1.25
CA TYR A 455 30.27 49.81 1.49
C TYR A 455 28.84 49.29 1.71
N GLN A 456 28.15 49.87 2.71
CA GLN A 456 26.81 49.49 3.23
C GLN A 456 26.71 48.09 3.87
N LYS A 457 26.22 48.05 5.12
CA LYS A 457 26.16 46.84 5.98
C LYS A 457 25.19 45.74 5.51
N THR A 458 24.50 45.92 4.39
CA THR A 458 23.32 45.15 3.97
C THR A 458 23.59 44.08 2.91
N LYS A 459 24.72 44.10 2.21
CA LYS A 459 25.11 43.01 1.27
C LYS A 459 25.98 41.94 1.93
N SER A 460 26.99 42.37 2.70
CA SER A 460 27.94 41.48 3.39
C SER A 460 27.32 40.45 4.34
N ILE A 461 26.03 40.61 4.70
CA ILE A 461 25.33 39.63 5.53
C ILE A 461 24.94 38.41 4.69
N GLU A 462 24.30 38.59 3.53
CA GLU A 462 23.83 37.49 2.66
C GLU A 462 25.01 36.72 2.05
N GLU A 463 26.07 37.41 1.63
CA GLU A 463 27.31 36.80 1.13
C GLU A 463 27.92 35.82 2.14
N ARG A 464 27.94 36.23 3.42
CA ARG A 464 28.42 35.39 4.51
C ARG A 464 27.48 34.22 4.77
N LYS A 465 26.16 34.32 4.50
CA LYS A 465 25.28 33.15 4.60
C LYS A 465 25.71 32.06 3.64
N PHE A 466 25.85 32.36 2.35
CA PHE A 466 26.26 31.38 1.35
C PHE A 466 27.62 30.74 1.66
N VAL A 467 28.60 31.52 2.13
CA VAL A 467 29.93 31.01 2.52
C VAL A 467 29.86 30.13 3.78
N ILE A 468 29.08 30.50 4.80
CA ILE A 468 28.89 29.69 6.01
C ILE A 468 28.14 28.39 5.68
N GLU A 469 27.04 28.46 4.92
CA GLU A 469 26.29 27.28 4.49
C GLU A 469 27.17 26.32 3.70
N GLY A 470 27.81 26.79 2.62
CA GLY A 470 28.65 25.93 1.77
C GLY A 470 29.79 25.28 2.54
N PHE A 471 30.50 26.04 3.39
CA PHE A 471 31.60 25.50 4.19
C PHE A 471 31.12 24.41 5.16
N LEU A 472 30.05 24.67 5.92
CA LEU A 472 29.53 23.72 6.90
C LEU A 472 28.89 22.50 6.24
N GLN A 473 28.24 22.68 5.09
CA GLN A 473 27.70 21.60 4.26
C GLN A 473 28.81 20.64 3.84
N THR A 474 29.87 21.13 3.20
CA THR A 474 31.04 20.31 2.81
C THR A 474 31.73 19.70 4.04
N LEU A 475 31.86 20.44 5.15
CA LEU A 475 32.51 19.96 6.37
C LEU A 475 31.75 18.81 7.06
N LEU A 476 30.42 18.82 7.06
CA LEU A 476 29.60 17.80 7.75
C LEU A 476 29.17 16.63 6.85
N GLN A 477 29.14 16.84 5.54
CA GLN A 477 28.77 15.79 4.56
C GLN A 477 29.97 14.93 4.13
N SER A 478 31.22 15.39 4.30
CA SER A 478 32.41 14.62 3.89
C SER A 478 32.58 13.34 4.70
N LYS A 479 32.89 12.24 3.99
CA LYS A 479 33.09 10.90 4.56
C LYS A 479 34.32 10.81 5.49
N GLN A 480 35.21 11.81 5.49
CA GLN A 480 36.45 11.89 6.29
C GLN A 480 36.31 12.66 7.62
N THR A 481 35.31 13.54 7.74
CA THR A 481 35.14 14.47 8.87
C THR A 481 34.08 14.00 9.86
N GLN A 482 33.15 13.14 9.44
CA GLN A 482 32.04 12.62 10.25
C GLN A 482 32.46 11.84 11.52
N GLY A 483 33.74 11.46 11.65
CA GLY A 483 34.30 10.86 12.87
C GLY A 483 35.07 11.82 13.80
N ASP A 484 35.18 13.11 13.45
CA ASP A 484 35.97 14.08 14.23
C ASP A 484 35.13 14.79 15.29
N ILE A 485 35.14 14.25 16.51
CA ILE A 485 34.50 14.83 17.71
C ILE A 485 34.88 16.31 17.90
N GLN A 486 36.06 16.73 17.44
CA GLN A 486 36.49 18.13 17.54
C GLN A 486 35.63 19.09 16.70
N ILE A 487 35.06 18.65 15.57
CA ILE A 487 34.14 19.46 14.76
C ILE A 487 32.82 19.69 15.50
N LEU A 488 32.30 18.66 16.16
CA LEU A 488 31.06 18.76 16.94
C LEU A 488 31.22 19.74 18.12
N ASN A 489 32.34 19.63 18.84
CA ASN A 489 32.71 20.56 19.92
C ASN A 489 32.82 22.02 19.43
N ASP A 490 33.56 22.27 18.34
CA ASP A 490 33.72 23.62 17.77
C ASP A 490 32.36 24.24 17.37
N LEU A 491 31.45 23.42 16.81
CA LEU A 491 30.10 23.84 16.40
C LEU A 491 29.07 23.87 17.54
N LYS A 492 29.44 23.37 18.74
CA LYS A 492 28.52 23.15 19.89
C LYS A 492 27.35 22.23 19.54
N LEU A 493 27.55 21.32 18.59
CA LEU A 493 26.64 20.21 18.30
C LEU A 493 26.87 19.10 19.34
N PRO A 494 25.83 18.34 19.73
CA PRO A 494 26.01 17.28 20.71
C PRO A 494 26.91 16.16 20.17
N PHE A 495 27.59 15.43 21.06
CA PHE A 495 28.55 14.37 20.69
C PHE A 495 27.98 13.28 19.78
N ASN A 496 26.67 13.05 19.87
CA ASN A 496 25.88 12.12 19.08
C ASN A 496 25.11 12.82 17.94
N PHE A 497 25.58 13.95 17.43
CA PHE A 497 24.88 14.73 16.39
C PHE A 497 24.50 13.90 15.16
N PHE A 498 25.44 13.09 14.64
CA PHE A 498 25.20 12.20 13.49
C PHE A 498 24.28 11.00 13.83
N GLU A 499 23.90 10.83 15.09
CA GLU A 499 23.01 9.79 15.63
C GLU A 499 21.64 10.36 16.09
N LEU A 500 21.50 11.69 16.18
CA LEU A 500 20.30 12.39 16.69
C LEU A 500 18.96 11.98 16.08
N PRO A 501 18.84 11.61 14.78
CA PRO A 501 17.59 11.09 14.22
C PRO A 501 17.03 9.90 14.99
N GLN A 502 17.89 9.11 15.63
CA GLN A 502 17.50 7.97 16.46
C GLN A 502 16.85 8.40 17.80
N ILE A 503 17.23 9.57 18.33
CA ILE A 503 16.93 10.01 19.70
C ILE A 503 15.61 10.81 19.77
N VAL A 504 15.28 11.61 18.75
CA VAL A 504 14.02 12.36 18.73
C VAL A 504 12.80 11.44 18.56
N ILE A 505 12.99 10.28 17.92
CA ILE A 505 12.00 9.18 17.86
C ILE A 505 11.61 8.70 19.27
N ASP A 506 12.49 8.80 20.26
CA ASP A 506 12.19 8.43 21.64
C ASP A 506 11.45 9.52 22.44
N GLN A 507 11.67 10.80 22.14
CA GLN A 507 11.13 11.91 22.95
C GLN A 507 9.66 12.27 22.68
N GLN A 508 9.13 11.96 21.49
CA GLN A 508 7.72 12.22 21.13
C GLN A 508 6.70 11.44 21.98
N LYS A 509 7.17 10.52 22.83
CA LYS A 509 6.36 9.70 23.75
C LYS A 509 5.86 10.45 25.00
N SER A 510 6.24 11.73 25.15
CA SER A 510 6.02 12.54 26.37
C SER A 510 4.93 13.64 26.25
N ILE A 511 4.14 13.67 25.17
CA ILE A 511 3.21 14.77 24.83
C ILE A 511 1.71 14.38 24.84
N PHE A 512 1.30 13.15 25.21
CA PHE A 512 -0.14 12.82 25.44
C PHE A 512 -0.55 13.58 26.76
N SER A 513 -0.56 14.93 26.87
CA SER A 513 -0.30 15.69 28.13
C SER A 513 -1.41 16.49 28.87
N LYS A 514 -2.71 16.49 28.48
CA LYS A 514 -3.77 17.15 29.32
C LYS A 514 -5.20 16.57 29.27
N TYR A 515 -5.55 15.59 30.11
CA TYR A 515 -6.89 15.51 30.71
C TYR A 515 -6.84 15.03 32.17
N ASN A 516 -7.45 15.79 33.08
CA ASN A 516 -7.75 15.35 34.45
C ASN A 516 -9.12 14.64 34.46
N THR A 517 -9.27 13.59 35.27
CA THR A 517 -10.59 13.07 35.65
C THR A 517 -10.46 12.31 36.96
N THR A 518 -10.87 12.91 38.08
CA THR A 518 -10.76 12.31 39.42
C THR A 518 -11.84 11.25 39.66
N LEU A 519 -11.54 10.27 40.51
CA LEU A 519 -12.16 8.94 40.73
C LEU A 519 -13.69 8.72 40.70
N ASP A 520 -14.53 9.76 40.64
CA ASP A 520 -15.98 9.74 40.87
C ASP A 520 -16.84 8.93 39.84
N GLY A 521 -16.24 8.25 38.87
CA GLY A 521 -16.95 7.65 37.72
C GLY A 521 -17.82 6.43 38.08
N LEU A 522 -17.56 5.77 39.21
CA LEU A 522 -18.31 4.60 39.67
C LEU A 522 -19.74 4.92 40.12
N GLU A 523 -20.05 6.17 40.45
CA GLU A 523 -21.42 6.59 40.81
C GLU A 523 -22.17 7.18 39.61
N GLU A 524 -21.51 7.95 38.74
CA GLU A 524 -22.14 8.43 37.50
C GLU A 524 -22.60 7.28 36.59
N LEU A 525 -21.88 6.16 36.51
CA LEU A 525 -22.33 4.98 35.77
C LEU A 525 -23.67 4.42 36.28
N LYS A 526 -23.91 4.46 37.60
CA LYS A 526 -25.21 4.07 38.18
C LYS A 526 -26.30 5.09 37.83
N ILE A 527 -25.98 6.39 37.93
CA ILE A 527 -26.92 7.50 37.70
C ILE A 527 -27.32 7.60 36.23
N GLN A 528 -26.40 7.34 35.29
CA GLN A 528 -26.65 7.31 33.85
C GLN A 528 -27.31 6.01 33.37
N GLY A 529 -27.70 5.11 34.28
CA GLY A 529 -28.54 3.94 33.98
C GLY A 529 -27.77 2.66 33.59
N VAL A 530 -26.44 2.61 33.71
CA VAL A 530 -25.64 1.39 33.56
C VAL A 530 -25.79 0.53 34.82
N LEU A 531 -26.98 -0.06 34.97
CA LEU A 531 -27.33 -0.95 36.06
C LEU A 531 -26.51 -2.25 35.96
N ILE A 532 -25.44 -2.36 36.74
CA ILE A 532 -24.63 -3.58 36.88
C ILE A 532 -25.52 -4.78 37.28
N ASP A 533 -26.56 -4.56 38.08
CA ASP A 533 -27.53 -5.62 38.44
C ASP A 533 -28.40 -6.10 37.26
N LYS A 534 -28.51 -5.34 36.15
CA LYS A 534 -29.11 -5.83 34.89
C LYS A 534 -28.19 -6.75 34.08
N LEU A 535 -26.93 -6.94 34.49
CA LEU A 535 -26.10 -8.05 33.99
C LEU A 535 -26.66 -9.41 34.43
N ASN A 536 -27.56 -9.45 35.43
CA ASN A 536 -28.47 -10.57 35.63
C ASN A 536 -29.71 -10.46 34.74
N MET A 537 -29.51 -10.53 33.42
CA MET A 537 -30.62 -10.92 32.54
C MET A 537 -31.02 -12.37 32.85
N SER A 538 -32.31 -12.56 33.06
CA SER A 538 -32.91 -13.81 33.48
C SER A 538 -33.01 -14.82 32.34
N ALA A 539 -32.54 -16.03 32.63
CA ALA A 539 -33.36 -17.23 32.57
C ALA A 539 -34.14 -17.58 31.27
N GLY A 540 -35.25 -16.92 30.96
CA GLY A 540 -36.26 -17.51 30.06
C GLY A 540 -36.02 -17.35 28.55
N GLU A 541 -35.33 -16.29 28.11
CA GLU A 541 -35.76 -15.61 26.86
C GLU A 541 -34.89 -15.80 25.60
N ILE A 542 -34.03 -16.83 25.51
CA ILE A 542 -33.27 -17.14 24.26
C ILE A 542 -33.44 -18.61 23.83
N LEU A 543 -34.69 -19.10 23.78
CA LEU A 543 -35.04 -20.36 23.12
C LEU A 543 -36.39 -20.31 22.39
N LYS A 544 -36.46 -19.63 21.22
CA LYS A 544 -37.61 -19.77 20.30
C LYS A 544 -37.35 -19.49 18.80
N ALA A 545 -36.21 -19.95 18.28
CA ALA A 545 -36.03 -20.20 16.85
C ALA A 545 -35.30 -21.54 16.64
N VAL A 546 -35.97 -22.55 16.05
CA VAL A 546 -35.47 -23.94 16.02
C VAL A 546 -35.67 -24.60 14.65
N CYS A 547 -34.57 -25.14 14.10
CA CYS A 547 -34.46 -25.88 12.83
C CYS A 547 -34.78 -25.04 11.57
N ILE A 548 -34.05 -25.14 10.46
CA ILE A 548 -33.53 -26.32 9.71
C ILE A 548 -32.14 -25.92 9.11
N GLU A 549 -31.11 -26.77 8.92
CA GLU A 549 -30.98 -28.25 8.95
C GLU A 549 -29.62 -28.69 9.56
N LYS A 550 -29.42 -30.00 9.79
CA LYS A 550 -28.15 -30.56 10.29
C LYS A 550 -27.35 -31.27 9.19
N GLU A 551 -26.22 -30.69 8.78
CA GLU A 551 -25.05 -31.38 8.22
C GLU A 551 -23.85 -30.39 8.35
N SER A 552 -22.71 -30.70 8.97
CA SER A 552 -22.14 -32.01 9.31
C SER A 552 -21.13 -31.98 10.48
N ARG A 553 -21.56 -31.67 11.73
CA ARG A 553 -20.74 -31.90 12.95
C ARG A 553 -20.60 -33.40 13.30
N LYS A 554 -19.96 -34.19 12.41
CA LYS A 554 -19.34 -35.48 12.73
C LYS A 554 -17.90 -35.24 13.18
N LYS A 555 -17.37 -36.14 14.02
CA LYS A 555 -15.93 -36.13 14.38
C LYS A 555 -15.08 -36.59 13.18
N SER A 556 -14.48 -35.62 12.52
CA SER A 556 -13.16 -35.67 11.89
C SER A 556 -12.46 -34.39 12.38
N ILE A 557 -11.20 -34.37 12.82
CA ILE A 557 -10.05 -35.20 12.42
C ILE A 557 -10.05 -35.37 10.90
N ALA A 558 -10.22 -34.25 10.20
CA ALA A 558 -10.02 -34.19 8.76
C ALA A 558 -8.56 -34.53 8.51
N GLN A 559 -8.32 -35.63 7.81
CA GLN A 559 -6.97 -36.18 7.63
C GLN A 559 -6.11 -35.18 6.85
N ILE A 560 -4.85 -35.07 7.26
CA ILE A 560 -3.86 -34.20 6.61
C ILE A 560 -3.67 -34.66 5.17
N GLN A 561 -4.01 -33.80 4.21
CA GLN A 561 -3.42 -33.74 2.87
C GLN A 561 -3.25 -32.25 2.49
N PRO A 562 -2.28 -31.89 1.63
CA PRO A 562 -1.65 -30.57 1.67
C PRO A 562 -2.54 -29.47 1.05
N ASN A 563 -3.10 -28.62 1.91
CA ASN A 563 -3.81 -27.41 1.52
C ASN A 563 -2.82 -26.28 1.20
N ARG A 564 -3.28 -25.29 0.41
CA ARG A 564 -2.52 -24.05 0.12
C ARG A 564 -2.22 -23.18 1.35
N VAL A 565 -2.79 -23.52 2.49
CA VAL A 565 -2.54 -22.88 3.79
C VAL A 565 -2.23 -23.98 4.81
N VAL A 566 -1.10 -23.85 5.49
CA VAL A 566 -0.60 -24.76 6.53
C VAL A 566 -0.15 -23.97 7.75
N ILE A 567 -0.03 -24.61 8.92
CA ILE A 567 0.46 -23.95 10.14
C ILE A 567 2.00 -23.91 10.08
N TRP A 568 2.61 -22.75 10.28
CA TRP A 568 4.07 -22.60 10.21
C TRP A 568 4.74 -23.06 11.51
N GLN A 569 5.11 -24.35 11.58
CA GLN A 569 5.86 -24.92 12.70
C GLN A 569 7.24 -25.41 12.25
N GLN A 570 8.22 -25.36 13.17
CA GLN A 570 9.65 -25.66 12.94
C GLN A 570 9.98 -27.05 12.33
N LYS A 571 8.99 -27.94 12.16
CA LYS A 571 9.16 -29.26 11.52
C LYS A 571 8.96 -29.28 10.01
N TYR A 572 8.52 -28.18 9.38
CA TYR A 572 8.13 -28.12 7.96
C TYR A 572 9.02 -27.23 7.07
N TYR A 573 10.27 -26.99 7.47
CA TYR A 573 11.27 -26.24 6.68
C TYR A 573 11.66 -26.88 5.32
N THR A 574 11.04 -27.99 4.93
CA THR A 574 11.42 -28.83 3.79
C THR A 574 10.41 -28.87 2.63
N GLU A 575 9.27 -28.19 2.71
CA GLU A 575 8.36 -28.03 1.55
C GLU A 575 8.75 -26.78 0.70
N PRO A 576 9.28 -26.93 -0.53
CA PRO A 576 10.00 -25.82 -1.21
C PRO A 576 9.17 -24.62 -1.69
N ASN A 577 7.84 -24.67 -1.60
CA ASN A 577 6.93 -23.74 -2.28
C ASN A 577 5.96 -22.97 -1.33
N MET A 578 6.18 -23.02 -0.01
CA MET A 578 5.36 -22.31 0.97
C MET A 578 6.05 -21.03 1.47
N LYS A 579 5.38 -19.88 1.34
CA LYS A 579 5.79 -18.60 1.93
C LYS A 579 5.23 -18.47 3.34
N ARG A 580 6.05 -18.00 4.29
CA ARG A 580 5.60 -17.65 5.64
C ARG A 580 4.83 -16.33 5.59
N VAL A 581 3.58 -16.33 6.02
CA VAL A 581 2.76 -15.14 6.25
C VAL A 581 2.34 -15.11 7.71
N ILE A 582 2.44 -13.93 8.33
CA ILE A 582 2.10 -13.72 9.75
C ILE A 582 0.87 -12.83 9.82
N ILE A 583 -0.21 -13.36 10.42
CA ILE A 583 -1.46 -12.62 10.60
C ILE A 583 -1.60 -12.28 12.08
N THR A 584 -1.74 -10.98 12.36
CA THR A 584 -2.02 -10.48 13.70
C THR A 584 -3.51 -10.58 13.98
N MET A 585 -3.88 -11.34 15.01
CA MET A 585 -5.26 -11.46 15.47
C MET A 585 -5.65 -10.22 16.32
N PRO A 586 -6.94 -9.93 16.55
CA PRO A 586 -7.38 -8.78 17.34
C PRO A 586 -6.75 -8.73 18.74
N ASP A 587 -6.57 -9.88 19.40
CA ASP A 587 -5.91 -9.96 20.70
C ASP A 587 -4.39 -9.74 20.68
N GLY A 588 -3.81 -9.49 19.50
CA GLY A 588 -2.38 -9.33 19.27
C GLY A 588 -1.59 -10.63 19.37
N THR A 589 -2.22 -11.80 19.28
CA THR A 589 -1.51 -13.05 18.97
C THR A 589 -1.12 -13.08 17.49
N LEU A 590 -0.03 -13.79 17.19
CA LEU A 590 0.48 -13.95 15.83
C LEU A 590 0.15 -15.36 15.34
N THR A 591 -0.67 -15.46 14.30
CA THR A 591 -0.93 -16.70 13.59
C THR A 591 0.03 -16.80 12.42
N GLU A 592 1.04 -17.67 12.55
CA GLU A 592 1.97 -17.95 11.46
C GLU A 592 1.47 -19.08 10.58
N ILE A 593 1.34 -18.80 9.29
CA ILE A 593 0.90 -19.76 8.27
C ILE A 593 1.92 -19.85 7.13
N GLY A 594 2.07 -21.06 6.59
CA GLY A 594 2.63 -21.25 5.25
C GLY A 594 1.52 -21.09 4.24
N VAL A 595 1.72 -20.24 3.23
CA VAL A 595 0.80 -20.06 2.10
C VAL A 595 1.52 -20.28 0.78
N ASP A 596 0.86 -20.87 -0.21
CA ASP A 596 1.41 -20.94 -1.57
C ASP A 596 1.25 -19.60 -2.33
N ASP A 597 1.84 -19.49 -3.52
CA ASP A 597 1.74 -18.31 -4.40
C ASP A 597 0.33 -18.07 -5.02
N LYS A 598 -0.70 -18.77 -4.53
CA LYS A 598 -2.07 -18.77 -5.05
C LYS A 598 -3.16 -18.72 -3.97
N ALA A 599 -2.82 -18.87 -2.69
CA ALA A 599 -3.76 -18.81 -1.58
C ALA A 599 -4.53 -17.48 -1.57
N LYS A 600 -5.84 -17.55 -1.81
CA LYS A 600 -6.71 -16.36 -1.80
C LYS A 600 -7.08 -15.95 -0.38
N VAL A 601 -7.41 -14.68 -0.17
CA VAL A 601 -7.92 -14.15 1.11
C VAL A 601 -9.16 -14.91 1.57
N SER A 602 -10.06 -15.26 0.64
CA SER A 602 -11.21 -16.15 0.88
C SER A 602 -10.87 -17.59 1.29
N GLU A 603 -9.67 -18.07 0.99
CA GLU A 603 -9.17 -19.39 1.41
C GLU A 603 -8.45 -19.30 2.78
N VAL A 604 -7.82 -18.16 3.06
CA VAL A 604 -6.99 -17.92 4.26
C VAL A 604 -7.82 -17.48 5.46
N LEU A 605 -8.77 -16.55 5.29
CA LEU A 605 -9.59 -16.03 6.39
C LEU A 605 -10.36 -17.14 7.14
N PRO A 606 -11.03 -18.11 6.47
CA PRO A 606 -11.65 -19.26 7.16
C PRO A 606 -10.65 -20.17 7.88
N PHE A 607 -9.46 -20.38 7.31
CA PHE A 607 -8.42 -21.22 7.92
C PHE A 607 -7.89 -20.59 9.21
N VAL A 608 -7.58 -19.29 9.17
CA VAL A 608 -7.05 -18.52 10.30
C VAL A 608 -8.10 -18.36 11.40
N ALA A 609 -9.36 -18.11 11.04
CA ALA A 609 -10.47 -18.12 11.99
C ALA A 609 -10.61 -19.50 12.66
N GLY A 610 -10.66 -20.58 11.88
CA GLY A 610 -10.78 -21.95 12.40
C GLY A 610 -9.61 -22.38 13.29
N TYR A 611 -8.38 -22.03 12.93
CA TYR A 611 -7.17 -22.29 13.72
C TYR A 611 -7.22 -21.62 15.09
N ASN A 612 -7.72 -20.38 15.14
CA ASN A 612 -7.88 -19.60 16.37
C ASN A 612 -9.22 -19.85 17.09
N GLN A 613 -10.01 -20.83 16.66
CA GLN A 613 -11.31 -21.18 17.26
C GLN A 613 -12.38 -20.07 17.16
N LEU A 614 -12.28 -19.18 16.16
CA LEU A 614 -13.32 -18.22 15.80
C LEU A 614 -14.34 -18.89 14.86
N ILE A 615 -15.59 -18.97 15.30
CA ILE A 615 -16.70 -19.65 14.62
C ILE A 615 -17.42 -18.68 13.68
N TYR A 616 -17.73 -17.48 14.16
CA TYR A 616 -18.42 -16.43 13.41
C TYR A 616 -17.41 -15.36 13.01
N TYR A 617 -16.87 -15.49 11.80
CA TYR A 617 -15.78 -14.65 11.27
C TYR A 617 -16.15 -13.83 10.02
N LYS A 618 -17.37 -13.98 9.48
CA LYS A 618 -17.73 -13.45 8.14
C LYS A 618 -17.84 -11.93 8.04
N ASP A 619 -17.96 -11.27 9.18
CA ASP A 619 -17.98 -9.81 9.39
C ASP A 619 -16.59 -9.24 9.74
N PHE A 620 -15.60 -10.09 9.96
CA PHE A 620 -14.19 -9.71 10.00
C PHE A 620 -13.62 -9.68 8.58
N ARG A 621 -12.55 -8.91 8.38
CA ARG A 621 -11.69 -8.97 7.20
C ARG A 621 -10.23 -8.89 7.58
N LEU A 622 -9.39 -9.32 6.64
CA LEU A 622 -7.96 -9.06 6.70
C LEU A 622 -7.71 -7.66 6.14
N TYR A 623 -6.88 -6.88 6.83
CA TYR A 623 -6.44 -5.55 6.42
C TYR A 623 -4.92 -5.58 6.30
N LEU A 624 -4.38 -5.01 5.22
CA LEU A 624 -2.97 -4.63 5.17
C LEU A 624 -2.84 -3.25 5.82
N ILE A 625 -1.90 -3.11 6.75
CA ILE A 625 -1.61 -1.86 7.46
C ILE A 625 -0.14 -1.50 7.24
N ASP A 626 0.11 -0.30 6.70
CA ASP A 626 1.45 0.23 6.43
C ASP A 626 2.08 0.90 7.66
N GLN A 627 3.34 1.34 7.51
CA GLN A 627 4.10 2.02 8.57
C GLN A 627 3.51 3.39 8.98
N LEU A 628 2.68 4.01 8.14
CA LEU A 628 1.96 5.26 8.45
C LEU A 628 0.60 4.98 9.12
N LYS A 629 0.31 3.72 9.50
CA LYS A 629 -1.01 3.22 9.95
C LYS A 629 -2.12 3.35 8.89
N LYS A 630 -1.78 3.58 7.62
CA LYS A 630 -2.77 3.58 6.54
C LYS A 630 -3.15 2.14 6.28
N GLN A 631 -4.45 1.90 6.29
CA GLN A 631 -5.02 0.56 6.14
C GLN A 631 -5.78 0.45 4.83
N ARG A 632 -5.75 -0.74 4.23
CA ARG A 632 -6.75 -1.14 3.24
C ARG A 632 -7.28 -2.53 3.57
N ILE A 633 -8.56 -2.75 3.29
CA ILE A 633 -9.14 -4.09 3.28
C ILE A 633 -8.46 -4.90 2.17
N LEU A 634 -8.27 -6.20 2.44
CA LEU A 634 -8.00 -7.21 1.43
C LEU A 634 -9.31 -7.76 0.88
N ASP A 635 -9.52 -7.63 -0.43
CA ASP A 635 -10.67 -8.21 -1.11
C ASP A 635 -10.59 -9.74 -1.10
N ASP A 636 -11.74 -10.41 -0.99
CA ASP A 636 -11.82 -11.88 -0.84
C ASP A 636 -11.17 -12.67 -2.01
N ASP A 637 -11.01 -12.05 -3.19
CA ASP A 637 -10.36 -12.61 -4.38
C ASP A 637 -8.85 -12.30 -4.50
N GLU A 638 -8.28 -11.44 -3.65
CA GLU A 638 -6.83 -11.17 -3.64
C GLU A 638 -6.03 -12.41 -3.22
N ILE A 639 -4.83 -12.58 -3.80
CA ILE A 639 -3.89 -13.63 -3.40
C ILE A 639 -3.05 -13.08 -2.25
N ILE A 640 -3.14 -13.66 -1.05
CA ILE A 640 -2.60 -13.02 0.17
C ILE A 640 -1.08 -12.85 0.13
N SER A 641 -0.36 -13.83 -0.40
CA SER A 641 1.10 -13.79 -0.56
C SER A 641 1.51 -12.67 -1.52
N LYS A 642 0.72 -12.43 -2.58
CA LYS A 642 0.95 -11.31 -3.49
C LYS A 642 0.55 -9.99 -2.90
N ALA A 643 -0.60 -9.86 -2.24
CA ALA A 643 -0.98 -8.58 -1.64
C ALA A 643 0.01 -8.14 -0.53
N TYR A 644 0.53 -9.11 0.23
CA TYR A 644 1.63 -8.90 1.19
C TYR A 644 2.93 -8.50 0.48
N ASP A 645 3.37 -9.27 -0.52
CA ASP A 645 4.59 -8.97 -1.29
C ASP A 645 4.47 -7.63 -2.06
N ASP A 646 3.30 -7.32 -2.61
CA ASP A 646 3.01 -6.17 -3.46
C ASP A 646 2.86 -4.89 -2.66
N GLU A 647 2.35 -4.86 -1.42
CA GLU A 647 2.41 -3.64 -0.58
C GLU A 647 3.82 -3.46 0.04
N ASN A 648 4.51 -4.55 0.40
CA ASN A 648 5.92 -4.47 0.81
C ASN A 648 6.84 -3.99 -0.34
N GLN A 649 6.44 -4.14 -1.61
CA GLN A 649 7.16 -3.65 -2.79
C GLN A 649 6.65 -2.30 -3.34
N ASN A 650 5.33 -2.07 -3.36
CA ASN A 650 4.70 -0.87 -3.89
C ASN A 650 4.36 0.14 -2.80
N ASN A 651 5.38 0.53 -2.02
CA ASN A 651 5.32 1.65 -1.08
C ASN A 651 5.29 3.02 -1.83
N HIS A 652 4.53 3.08 -2.93
CA HIS A 652 4.62 3.99 -4.06
C HIS A 652 3.23 4.44 -4.58
N GLY A 653 2.20 4.41 -3.73
CA GLY A 653 1.01 5.24 -3.91
C GLY A 653 1.38 6.73 -3.86
N TRP A 654 1.09 7.49 -4.92
CA TRP A 654 1.63 8.84 -5.15
C TRP A 654 1.31 9.90 -4.08
N LEU A 655 0.33 9.64 -3.20
CA LEU A 655 -0.09 10.56 -2.13
C LEU A 655 0.51 10.28 -0.74
N ASN A 656 1.34 9.24 -0.58
CA ASN A 656 2.05 8.98 0.71
C ASN A 656 3.38 9.74 0.86
N LYS A 657 3.92 10.32 -0.23
CA LYS A 657 5.31 10.83 -0.29
C LYS A 657 5.66 11.98 0.67
N LEU A 658 4.69 12.73 1.20
CA LEU A 658 4.96 13.83 2.16
C LEU A 658 5.10 13.36 3.61
N GLU A 659 4.44 12.27 3.99
CA GLU A 659 4.40 11.79 5.37
C GLU A 659 5.53 10.80 5.70
N GLN A 660 5.94 9.98 4.73
CA GLN A 660 7.00 8.95 4.92
C GLN A 660 8.36 9.50 5.35
N ILE A 661 8.60 10.80 5.21
CA ILE A 661 9.80 11.49 5.68
C ILE A 661 9.82 11.62 7.24
N ILE A 662 8.79 11.18 7.98
CA ILE A 662 8.76 11.25 9.47
C ILE A 662 9.48 10.10 10.18
N THR A 663 9.40 8.85 9.72
CA THR A 663 9.84 7.67 10.50
C THR A 663 10.42 6.56 9.63
N ALA A 664 11.60 6.06 10.02
CA ALA A 664 12.24 4.90 9.41
C ALA A 664 12.60 3.85 10.48
N SER A 665 11.80 2.78 10.59
CA SER A 665 12.11 1.58 11.38
C SER A 665 11.29 0.41 10.84
N ASN A 666 11.97 -0.70 10.50
CA ASN A 666 11.46 -1.98 9.98
C ASN A 666 10.22 -1.95 9.06
N THR A 667 10.43 -2.27 7.79
CA THR A 667 9.38 -2.49 6.78
C THR A 667 8.76 -3.88 6.92
N ASP A 668 7.71 -3.98 7.72
CA ASP A 668 6.74 -5.08 7.66
C ASP A 668 5.35 -4.46 7.48
N VAL A 669 4.74 -4.63 6.30
CA VAL A 669 3.29 -4.38 6.13
C VAL A 669 2.55 -5.48 6.88
N VAL A 670 1.82 -5.14 7.94
CA VAL A 670 1.19 -6.13 8.82
C VAL A 670 -0.20 -6.48 8.31
N ILE A 671 -0.46 -7.79 8.10
CA ILE A 671 -1.84 -8.27 7.95
C ILE A 671 -2.46 -8.35 9.35
N LYS A 672 -3.47 -7.51 9.61
CA LYS A 672 -4.34 -7.65 10.78
C LYS A 672 -5.68 -8.25 10.38
N MET A 673 -6.22 -9.17 11.17
CA MET A 673 -7.66 -9.43 11.13
C MET A 673 -8.36 -8.41 12.02
N ARG A 674 -9.29 -7.62 11.46
CA ARG A 674 -10.12 -6.64 12.20
C ARG A 674 -11.59 -6.86 11.85
N LYS A 675 -12.49 -6.43 12.74
CA LYS A 675 -13.91 -6.34 12.41
C LYS A 675 -14.11 -5.31 11.29
N TYR A 676 -14.99 -5.59 10.35
CA TYR A 676 -15.31 -4.72 9.22
C TYR A 676 -16.78 -4.30 9.24
N LEU A 677 -17.67 -5.26 9.47
CA LEU A 677 -19.11 -5.06 9.50
C LEU A 677 -19.65 -5.12 10.94
N TYR A 678 -20.43 -4.12 11.35
CA TYR A 678 -21.07 -4.05 12.66
C TYR A 678 -22.56 -4.39 12.49
N MET A 679 -22.96 -5.58 12.92
CA MET A 679 -24.34 -6.04 12.83
C MET A 679 -25.21 -5.34 13.89
N PRO A 680 -26.55 -5.36 13.73
CA PRO A 680 -27.48 -5.07 14.83
C PRO A 680 -27.06 -5.75 16.13
N LEU A 681 -27.12 -5.01 17.25
CA LEU A 681 -26.71 -5.50 18.57
C LEU A 681 -27.33 -6.88 18.89
N GLN A 682 -28.63 -7.05 18.63
CA GLN A 682 -29.38 -8.28 18.87
C GLN A 682 -28.81 -9.52 18.12
N LEU A 683 -28.12 -9.31 17.01
CA LEU A 683 -27.46 -10.36 16.23
C LEU A 683 -26.00 -10.57 16.70
N GLU A 684 -25.28 -9.50 17.02
CA GLU A 684 -23.95 -9.59 17.67
C GLU A 684 -24.04 -10.39 18.98
N GLU A 685 -25.05 -10.13 19.82
CA GLU A 685 -25.28 -10.81 21.08
C GLU A 685 -25.47 -12.32 20.92
N PHE A 686 -26.11 -12.77 19.83
CA PHE A 686 -26.28 -14.20 19.58
C PHE A 686 -24.94 -14.85 19.23
N ASP A 687 -24.23 -14.29 18.25
CA ASP A 687 -22.96 -14.83 17.78
C ASP A 687 -21.89 -14.85 18.89
N TYR A 688 -21.76 -13.78 19.70
CA TYR A 688 -20.74 -13.73 20.76
C TYR A 688 -21.08 -14.55 22.02
N ARG A 689 -22.33 -14.99 22.20
CA ARG A 689 -22.71 -15.94 23.28
C ARG A 689 -22.30 -17.37 22.94
N GLU A 690 -22.39 -17.76 21.67
CA GLU A 690 -21.97 -19.08 21.17
C GLU A 690 -20.47 -19.15 20.80
N ASP A 691 -19.79 -18.01 20.66
CA ASP A 691 -18.39 -17.89 20.28
C ASP A 691 -17.59 -16.99 21.26
N PRO A 692 -16.94 -17.58 22.27
CA PRO A 692 -16.12 -16.86 23.23
C PRO A 692 -14.90 -16.18 22.60
N THR A 693 -14.38 -16.72 21.49
CA THR A 693 -13.27 -16.15 20.73
C THR A 693 -13.69 -14.84 20.08
N ARG A 694 -14.87 -14.83 19.44
CA ARG A 694 -15.51 -13.62 18.90
C ARG A 694 -15.68 -12.58 20.00
N LEU A 695 -16.26 -12.94 21.14
CA LEU A 695 -16.46 -12.04 22.28
C LEU A 695 -15.15 -11.33 22.68
N ILE A 696 -14.08 -12.10 22.87
CA ILE A 696 -12.74 -11.56 23.21
C ILE A 696 -12.19 -10.67 22.09
N TYR A 697 -12.32 -11.06 20.81
CA TYR A 697 -11.85 -10.29 19.66
C TYR A 697 -12.62 -8.98 19.41
N LEU A 698 -13.93 -8.96 19.70
CA LEU A 698 -14.74 -7.74 19.71
C LEU A 698 -14.24 -6.78 20.80
N GLY A 699 -13.99 -7.29 22.01
CA GLY A 699 -13.39 -6.52 23.10
C GLY A 699 -12.04 -5.91 22.73
N PHE A 700 -11.14 -6.69 22.11
CA PHE A 700 -9.85 -6.16 21.65
C PHE A 700 -9.97 -5.17 20.49
N SER A 701 -10.93 -5.34 19.57
CA SER A 701 -11.17 -4.39 18.48
C SER A 701 -11.61 -3.02 19.03
N ILE A 702 -12.48 -3.01 20.05
CA ILE A 702 -12.88 -1.79 20.76
C ILE A 702 -11.70 -1.15 21.49
N LEU A 703 -10.84 -1.95 22.13
CA LEU A 703 -9.62 -1.43 22.78
C LEU A 703 -8.61 -0.86 21.77
N GLU A 704 -8.57 -1.40 20.55
CA GLU A 704 -7.79 -0.82 19.45
C GLU A 704 -8.43 0.50 18.93
N ASP A 705 -9.76 0.60 18.88
CA ASP A 705 -10.47 1.86 18.59
C ASP A 705 -10.25 2.94 19.68
N VAL A 706 -10.12 2.54 20.95
CA VAL A 706 -9.72 3.42 22.08
C VAL A 706 -8.27 3.88 21.91
N TYR A 707 -7.37 2.99 21.49
CA TYR A 707 -5.97 3.34 21.15
C TYR A 707 -5.83 4.22 19.90
N GLU A 708 -6.75 4.12 18.95
CA GLU A 708 -6.85 5.01 17.78
C GLU A 708 -7.64 6.31 18.08
N GLY A 709 -8.01 6.54 19.34
CA GLY A 709 -8.67 7.77 19.79
C GLY A 709 -10.04 8.00 19.14
N LYS A 710 -10.75 6.95 18.73
CA LYS A 710 -12.07 7.06 18.07
C LYS A 710 -13.16 7.49 19.06
N TYR A 711 -13.06 7.05 20.31
CA TYR A 711 -13.91 7.49 21.41
C TYR A 711 -13.36 8.76 22.06
N TYR A 712 -14.24 9.67 22.48
CA TYR A 712 -13.89 10.83 23.31
C TYR A 712 -14.05 10.43 24.78
N LEU A 713 -12.92 10.26 25.48
CA LEU A 713 -12.84 9.65 26.81
C LEU A 713 -12.07 10.52 27.80
N GLY A 714 -12.44 10.47 29.07
CA GLY A 714 -11.66 10.99 30.18
C GLY A 714 -10.52 10.05 30.59
N PHE A 715 -9.58 10.57 31.37
CA PHE A 715 -8.50 9.79 31.99
C PHE A 715 -9.04 8.64 32.86
N LYS A 716 -10.16 8.85 33.59
CA LYS A 716 -10.89 7.78 34.31
C LYS A 716 -11.25 6.61 33.40
N ASP A 717 -11.83 6.93 32.25
CA ASP A 717 -12.35 5.93 31.31
C ASP A 717 -11.20 5.19 30.63
N TYR A 718 -10.11 5.90 30.29
CA TYR A 718 -8.87 5.26 29.84
C TYR A 718 -8.24 4.34 30.91
N CYS A 719 -8.25 4.72 32.21
CA CYS A 719 -7.83 3.82 33.29
C CYS A 719 -8.72 2.58 33.40
N LEU A 720 -10.03 2.71 33.20
CA LEU A 720 -10.97 1.59 33.16
C LEU A 720 -10.73 0.68 31.94
N PHE A 721 -10.55 1.25 30.73
CA PHE A 721 -10.22 0.47 29.53
C PHE A 721 -8.83 -0.20 29.62
N ALA A 722 -7.85 0.45 30.28
CA ALA A 722 -6.56 -0.17 30.58
C ALA A 722 -6.68 -1.33 31.58
N ALA A 723 -7.52 -1.21 32.60
CA ALA A 723 -7.83 -2.30 33.52
C ALA A 723 -8.53 -3.46 32.79
N LEU A 724 -9.52 -3.16 31.95
CA LEU A 724 -10.22 -4.15 31.12
C LEU A 724 -9.26 -4.86 30.15
N TYR A 725 -8.34 -4.15 29.48
CA TYR A 725 -7.27 -4.74 28.67
C TYR A 725 -6.36 -5.65 29.50
N TYR A 726 -5.98 -5.24 30.72
CA TYR A 726 -5.14 -6.03 31.61
C TYR A 726 -5.81 -7.36 31.98
N HIS A 727 -7.11 -7.32 32.32
CA HIS A 727 -7.93 -8.52 32.55
C HIS A 727 -8.07 -9.39 31.30
N LEU A 728 -8.26 -8.78 30.14
CA LEU A 728 -8.44 -9.47 28.86
C LEU A 728 -7.15 -10.12 28.31
N LYS A 729 -5.96 -9.65 28.72
CA LYS A 729 -4.65 -10.08 28.20
C LYS A 729 -3.74 -10.79 29.22
N TYR A 730 -3.87 -10.52 30.52
CA TYR A 730 -2.91 -10.98 31.55
C TYR A 730 -3.55 -11.71 32.75
N GLN A 731 -4.73 -12.31 32.55
CA GLN A 731 -5.53 -13.02 33.56
C GLN A 731 -4.73 -13.87 34.56
N GLU A 732 -3.78 -14.69 34.08
CA GLU A 732 -3.00 -15.64 34.90
C GLU A 732 -1.98 -14.99 35.86
N LYS A 733 -1.81 -13.66 35.83
CA LYS A 733 -0.74 -12.96 36.56
C LYS A 733 -1.23 -11.85 37.50
N ILE A 734 -2.55 -11.71 37.67
CA ILE A 734 -3.16 -10.64 38.48
C ILE A 734 -2.82 -10.81 39.97
N GLU A 735 -2.79 -12.03 40.48
CA GLU A 735 -2.64 -12.33 41.92
C GLU A 735 -1.21 -12.15 42.46
N ILE A 736 -0.19 -12.03 41.59
CA ILE A 736 1.21 -12.18 42.00
C ILE A 736 2.00 -10.84 42.08
N SER A 737 1.60 -9.75 41.39
CA SER A 737 2.47 -8.57 41.36
C SER A 737 1.81 -7.18 41.14
N LEU A 738 0.76 -6.85 41.90
CA LEU A 738 0.18 -5.49 41.93
C LEU A 738 1.15 -4.38 42.41
N ASN A 739 2.27 -4.74 43.03
CA ASN A 739 3.35 -3.82 43.40
C ASN A 739 4.42 -3.61 42.31
N THR A 740 4.37 -4.34 41.19
CA THR A 740 5.24 -4.15 40.01
C THR A 740 4.43 -4.02 38.72
N LEU A 741 3.33 -3.26 38.79
CA LEU A 741 2.49 -2.95 37.64
C LEU A 741 3.29 -2.18 36.57
N GLN A 742 3.63 -2.87 35.49
CA GLN A 742 4.50 -2.34 34.44
C GLN A 742 3.70 -1.44 33.47
N LEU A 743 4.08 -0.16 33.36
CA LEU A 743 3.35 0.83 32.56
C LEU A 743 3.27 0.49 31.07
N ASP A 744 4.28 -0.17 30.53
CA ASP A 744 4.32 -0.63 29.13
C ASP A 744 3.16 -1.57 28.76
N LYS A 745 2.52 -2.20 29.76
CA LYS A 745 1.32 -3.03 29.57
C LYS A 745 0.05 -2.18 29.47
N ILE A 746 -0.03 -1.08 30.23
CA ILE A 746 -1.18 -0.19 30.33
C ILE A 746 -1.25 0.77 29.13
N ILE A 747 -0.11 1.33 28.72
CA ILE A 747 0.00 2.28 27.60
C ILE A 747 -0.51 1.69 26.26
N LYS A 748 -0.57 0.36 26.13
CA LYS A 748 -0.97 -0.33 24.89
C LYS A 748 -2.42 -0.11 24.44
N VAL A 749 -3.25 0.57 25.25
CA VAL A 749 -4.61 1.02 24.86
C VAL A 749 -4.80 2.54 24.99
N ILE A 750 -3.70 3.31 24.95
CA ILE A 750 -3.63 4.72 25.35
C ILE A 750 -2.76 5.55 24.32
N PRO A 751 -3.32 6.49 23.49
CA PRO A 751 -2.67 7.20 22.33
C PRO A 751 -1.55 8.29 22.53
N GLN A 752 -1.53 9.46 21.79
CA GLN A 752 -0.48 10.55 21.85
C GLN A 752 -0.58 12.17 22.13
N GLU A 753 -1.46 13.13 22.62
CA GLU A 753 -2.76 13.54 23.38
C GLU A 753 -3.07 13.56 24.99
N VAL A 754 -3.28 12.47 25.79
CA VAL A 754 -3.72 12.28 27.23
C VAL A 754 -2.88 11.38 28.28
N TYR A 755 -1.93 10.48 27.94
CA TYR A 755 -1.09 9.61 28.83
C TYR A 755 0.00 10.34 29.59
N SER A 756 0.83 11.12 28.93
CA SER A 756 1.68 12.13 29.57
C SER A 756 0.85 13.21 30.32
N GLY A 757 -0.47 12.99 30.52
CA GLY A 757 -1.58 13.88 30.91
C GLY A 757 -1.50 14.50 32.30
N LYS A 758 -0.46 14.10 32.99
CA LYS A 758 -0.55 13.17 34.12
C LYS A 758 0.88 12.64 34.27
N SER A 759 1.30 12.44 35.49
CA SER A 759 2.50 11.67 35.80
C SER A 759 2.29 10.17 35.53
N ASP A 760 3.41 9.48 35.26
CA ASP A 760 3.52 8.01 35.35
C ASP A 760 2.95 7.44 36.67
N PHE A 761 2.95 8.23 37.74
CA PHE A 761 2.41 7.88 39.05
C PHE A 761 0.87 7.88 39.05
N GLU A 762 0.23 8.94 38.54
CA GLU A 762 -1.23 9.00 38.41
C GLU A 762 -1.78 7.82 37.58
N TRP A 763 -1.14 7.47 36.46
CA TRP A 763 -1.56 6.30 35.67
C TRP A 763 -1.34 4.97 36.38
N LYS A 764 -0.24 4.81 37.12
CA LYS A 764 0.00 3.60 37.91
C LYS A 764 -1.09 3.40 38.95
N GLU A 765 -1.34 4.38 39.80
CA GLU A 765 -2.25 4.22 40.94
C GLU A 765 -3.71 4.09 40.51
N PHE A 766 -4.22 4.97 39.63
CA PHE A 766 -5.62 4.89 39.19
C PHE A 766 -5.89 3.62 38.37
N SER A 767 -4.96 3.20 37.50
CA SER A 767 -5.14 1.95 36.74
C SER A 767 -5.02 0.71 37.64
N LYS A 768 -4.16 0.74 38.68
CA LYS A 768 -4.03 -0.31 39.69
C LYS A 768 -5.32 -0.48 40.48
N GLU A 769 -5.91 0.62 40.94
CA GLU A 769 -7.19 0.61 41.65
C GLU A 769 -8.31 0.03 40.77
N CYS A 770 -8.43 0.49 39.52
CA CYS A 770 -9.36 -0.07 38.55
C CYS A 770 -9.14 -1.57 38.30
N ILE A 771 -7.88 -2.04 38.19
CA ILE A 771 -7.56 -3.47 38.01
C ILE A 771 -8.03 -4.31 39.23
N VAL A 772 -7.82 -3.81 40.45
CA VAL A 772 -8.18 -4.50 41.70
C VAL A 772 -9.70 -4.57 41.87
N SER A 773 -10.38 -3.43 41.77
CA SER A 773 -11.84 -3.34 41.90
C SER A 773 -12.55 -4.22 40.85
N LEU A 774 -12.09 -4.14 39.60
CA LEU A 774 -12.59 -4.96 38.51
C LEU A 774 -12.30 -6.46 38.71
N ASN A 775 -11.16 -6.85 39.29
CA ASN A 775 -10.89 -8.26 39.59
C ASN A 775 -11.91 -8.83 40.59
N GLN A 776 -12.20 -8.10 41.66
CA GLN A 776 -13.12 -8.54 42.71
C GLN A 776 -14.54 -8.77 42.17
N GLU A 777 -15.03 -7.87 41.31
CA GLU A 777 -16.36 -8.02 40.70
C GLU A 777 -16.38 -9.11 39.62
N LEU A 778 -15.31 -9.26 38.82
CA LEU A 778 -15.18 -10.38 37.87
C LEU A 778 -15.11 -11.74 38.58
N ASP A 779 -14.49 -11.82 39.77
CA ASP A 779 -14.54 -13.01 40.63
C ASP A 779 -15.96 -13.27 41.14
N ARG A 780 -16.65 -12.25 41.65
CA ARG A 780 -18.03 -12.36 42.16
C ARG A 780 -18.97 -12.89 41.07
N ILE A 781 -18.93 -12.29 39.88
CA ILE A 781 -19.76 -12.69 38.73
C ILE A 781 -19.36 -14.10 38.24
N SER A 782 -18.05 -14.42 38.17
CA SER A 782 -17.57 -15.76 37.81
C SER A 782 -18.11 -16.84 38.76
N GLN A 783 -18.10 -16.59 40.07
CA GLN A 783 -18.59 -17.52 41.09
C GLN A 783 -20.11 -17.71 41.00
N ILE A 784 -20.88 -16.63 40.87
CA ILE A 784 -22.33 -16.69 40.65
C ILE A 784 -22.65 -17.53 39.40
N ASN A 785 -22.00 -17.24 38.27
CA ASN A 785 -22.26 -17.93 37.01
C ASN A 785 -21.85 -19.43 37.06
N LYS A 786 -20.84 -19.79 37.84
CA LYS A 786 -20.47 -21.20 38.12
C LYS A 786 -21.57 -21.91 38.92
N ILE A 787 -22.07 -21.28 39.99
CA ILE A 787 -23.15 -21.83 40.82
C ILE A 787 -24.42 -22.05 40.00
N GLU A 788 -24.82 -21.07 39.19
CA GLU A 788 -26.04 -21.19 38.37
C GLU A 788 -25.93 -22.23 37.25
N LYS A 789 -24.74 -22.43 36.67
CA LYS A 789 -24.47 -23.54 35.74
C LYS A 789 -24.55 -24.91 36.42
N LEU A 790 -24.02 -25.06 37.63
CA LEU A 790 -24.12 -26.29 38.43
C LEU A 790 -25.57 -26.58 38.83
N GLN A 791 -26.34 -25.54 39.18
CA GLN A 791 -27.77 -25.63 39.49
C GLN A 791 -28.66 -25.81 38.24
N LYS A 792 -28.10 -25.73 37.03
CA LYS A 792 -28.82 -25.78 35.74
C LYS A 792 -30.02 -24.84 35.69
N LYS A 793 -29.86 -23.61 36.19
CA LYS A 793 -30.89 -22.59 36.02
C LYS A 793 -31.15 -22.34 34.53
N GLU A 794 -32.35 -21.89 34.21
CA GLU A 794 -32.69 -21.34 32.90
C GLU A 794 -31.64 -20.31 32.42
N ASN A 795 -31.39 -20.25 31.10
CA ASN A 795 -30.29 -19.53 30.41
C ASN A 795 -28.85 -19.71 30.98
N SER A 796 -28.60 -20.55 31.99
CA SER A 796 -27.27 -20.64 32.62
C SER A 796 -26.17 -21.01 31.63
N GLN A 797 -26.49 -21.74 30.56
CA GLN A 797 -25.56 -22.10 29.48
C GLN A 797 -24.84 -20.88 28.87
N TYR A 798 -25.55 -19.78 28.66
CA TYR A 798 -25.04 -18.54 28.04
C TYR A 798 -24.24 -17.63 29.00
N LYS A 799 -24.19 -17.93 30.30
CA LYS A 799 -23.46 -17.09 31.27
C LYS A 799 -21.96 -17.42 31.28
N PHE A 800 -21.10 -16.43 31.06
CA PHE A 800 -19.66 -16.63 31.06
C PHE A 800 -19.09 -16.80 32.47
N THR A 801 -18.28 -17.84 32.66
CA THR A 801 -17.58 -18.15 33.92
C THR A 801 -16.10 -17.77 33.89
N ASP A 802 -15.58 -17.43 32.71
CA ASP A 802 -14.22 -16.94 32.49
C ASP A 802 -14.18 -15.41 32.61
N LYS A 803 -13.19 -14.88 33.38
CA LYS A 803 -12.98 -13.45 33.56
C LYS A 803 -12.65 -12.72 32.26
N ARG A 804 -11.96 -13.35 31.29
CA ARG A 804 -11.64 -12.70 29.99
C ARG A 804 -12.90 -12.45 29.18
N CYS A 805 -13.77 -13.45 29.07
CA CYS A 805 -15.08 -13.31 28.43
C CYS A 805 -15.96 -12.26 29.14
N LEU A 806 -15.95 -12.22 30.48
CA LEU A 806 -16.69 -11.20 31.24
C LEU A 806 -16.12 -9.78 31.06
N ALA A 807 -14.78 -9.62 31.04
CA ALA A 807 -14.14 -8.33 30.75
C ALA A 807 -14.43 -7.85 29.31
N ALA A 808 -14.41 -8.77 28.34
CA ALA A 808 -14.81 -8.49 26.95
C ALA A 808 -16.27 -8.01 26.86
N LEU A 809 -17.19 -8.64 27.60
CA LEU A 809 -18.59 -8.22 27.66
C LEU A 809 -18.75 -6.81 28.26
N ILE A 810 -17.97 -6.48 29.30
CA ILE A 810 -17.95 -5.12 29.87
C ILE A 810 -17.40 -4.10 28.87
N ILE A 811 -16.34 -4.42 28.11
CA ILE A 811 -15.81 -3.55 27.04
C ILE A 811 -16.87 -3.28 25.96
N ILE A 812 -17.59 -4.32 25.52
CA ILE A 812 -18.66 -4.22 24.52
C ILE A 812 -19.82 -3.37 25.04
N ASN A 813 -20.24 -3.56 26.29
CA ASN A 813 -21.34 -2.80 26.87
C ASN A 813 -20.95 -1.34 27.14
N ALA A 814 -19.71 -1.09 27.57
CA ALA A 814 -19.18 0.27 27.73
C ALA A 814 -19.12 1.01 26.39
N SER A 815 -18.65 0.38 25.31
CA SER A 815 -18.53 1.04 24.01
C SER A 815 -19.86 1.55 23.46
N GLN A 816 -20.95 0.83 23.71
CA GLN A 816 -22.31 1.18 23.30
C GLN A 816 -22.87 2.44 24.00
N THR A 817 -22.30 2.85 25.14
CA THR A 817 -22.72 4.08 25.82
C THR A 817 -22.24 5.36 25.10
N PHE A 818 -21.18 5.26 24.30
CA PHE A 818 -20.64 6.39 23.55
C PHE A 818 -21.34 6.54 22.20
N THR A 819 -21.51 7.79 21.73
CA THR A 819 -22.10 8.09 20.41
C THR A 819 -21.33 7.54 19.21
N GLN A 820 -20.14 7.00 19.45
CA GLN A 820 -19.21 6.40 18.48
C GLN A 820 -19.19 4.86 18.57
N GLY A 821 -19.98 4.25 19.46
CA GLY A 821 -20.07 2.81 19.66
C GLY A 821 -20.61 2.05 18.45
N SER A 822 -20.04 0.87 18.20
CA SER A 822 -20.53 -0.11 17.22
C SER A 822 -20.75 0.44 15.80
N MET A 823 -19.84 1.29 15.32
CA MET A 823 -19.84 1.84 13.96
C MET A 823 -18.42 1.98 13.40
N ALA A 824 -18.27 1.82 12.09
CA ALA A 824 -17.01 2.13 11.41
C ALA A 824 -16.90 3.65 11.20
N ILE A 825 -15.76 4.26 11.54
CA ILE A 825 -15.55 5.71 11.52
C ILE A 825 -14.40 6.07 10.59
N PHE A 826 -14.66 6.98 9.65
CA PHE A 826 -13.77 7.39 8.57
C PHE A 826 -13.49 8.88 8.63
N GLN A 827 -12.22 9.28 8.48
CA GLN A 827 -11.87 10.69 8.32
C GLN A 827 -12.06 11.13 6.87
N VAL A 828 -12.65 12.30 6.68
CA VAL A 828 -12.87 12.88 5.35
C VAL A 828 -12.58 14.39 5.37
N GLN A 829 -12.13 14.92 4.23
CA GLN A 829 -12.12 16.35 3.95
C GLN A 829 -13.41 16.75 3.24
N THR A 830 -13.97 17.91 3.55
CA THR A 830 -15.22 18.39 2.94
C THR A 830 -14.91 19.32 1.77
N TYR A 831 -15.44 19.01 0.59
CA TYR A 831 -15.26 19.87 -0.59
C TYR A 831 -15.85 21.27 -0.37
N GLU A 832 -15.28 22.32 -0.97
CA GLU A 832 -15.65 23.72 -0.70
C GLU A 832 -17.15 23.99 -0.91
N GLN A 833 -17.73 23.49 -2.01
CA GLN A 833 -19.16 23.58 -2.28
C GLN A 833 -20.01 22.86 -1.22
N THR A 834 -19.53 21.72 -0.70
CA THR A 834 -20.15 20.99 0.41
C THR A 834 -20.16 21.84 1.70
N GLN A 835 -19.05 22.53 2.01
CA GLN A 835 -18.96 23.43 3.16
C GLN A 835 -19.93 24.62 3.05
N ILE A 836 -19.98 25.26 1.86
CA ILE A 836 -20.91 26.37 1.58
C ILE A 836 -22.37 25.91 1.74
N TYR A 837 -22.72 24.73 1.22
CA TYR A 837 -24.06 24.16 1.37
C TYR A 837 -24.43 23.91 2.84
N PHE A 838 -23.55 23.29 3.63
CA PHE A 838 -23.79 23.07 5.05
C PHE A 838 -23.99 24.39 5.81
N LYS A 839 -23.17 25.40 5.51
CA LYS A 839 -23.27 26.75 6.11
C LYS A 839 -24.58 27.45 5.74
N GLN A 840 -25.03 27.37 4.49
CA GLN A 840 -26.34 27.88 4.05
C GLN A 840 -27.51 27.16 4.74
N ALA A 841 -27.34 25.88 5.09
CA ALA A 841 -28.31 25.10 5.84
C ALA A 841 -28.14 25.21 7.38
N GLY A 842 -27.42 26.22 7.87
CA GLY A 842 -27.31 26.53 9.30
C GLY A 842 -26.38 25.63 10.12
N MET A 843 -25.53 24.83 9.48
CA MET A 843 -24.54 23.97 10.15
C MET A 843 -23.12 24.49 9.87
N GLU A 844 -22.38 24.83 10.93
CA GLU A 844 -20.94 25.05 10.79
C GLU A 844 -20.23 23.70 10.63
N VAL A 845 -19.56 23.51 9.48
CA VAL A 845 -18.81 22.31 9.14
C VAL A 845 -17.39 22.69 8.80
N HIS A 846 -16.45 22.02 9.45
CA HIS A 846 -15.01 22.23 9.30
C HIS A 846 -14.47 21.53 8.05
N ALA A 847 -13.36 22.02 7.50
CA ALA A 847 -12.74 21.47 6.27
C ALA A 847 -12.33 19.98 6.40
N THR A 848 -12.18 19.48 7.63
CA THR A 848 -12.02 18.07 7.99
C THR A 848 -13.15 17.65 8.94
N MET A 849 -13.67 16.44 8.78
CA MET A 849 -14.69 15.86 9.65
C MET A 849 -14.62 14.33 9.65
N TYR A 850 -15.52 13.66 10.39
CA TYR A 850 -15.64 12.20 10.32
C TYR A 850 -17.05 11.76 9.88
N LEU A 851 -17.11 10.65 9.16
CA LEU A 851 -18.33 9.92 8.80
C LEU A 851 -18.37 8.59 9.58
N GLY A 852 -19.48 8.31 10.26
CA GLY A 852 -19.72 7.05 10.97
C GLY A 852 -20.76 6.17 10.26
N PHE A 853 -20.59 4.85 10.27
CA PHE A 853 -21.47 3.89 9.58
C PHE A 853 -21.80 2.69 10.49
N SER A 854 -23.07 2.62 10.90
CA SER A 854 -23.64 1.55 11.75
C SER A 854 -24.59 0.66 10.93
N ALA A 855 -25.11 -0.42 11.51
CA ALA A 855 -26.15 -1.25 10.88
C ALA A 855 -27.39 -0.50 10.37
N TYR A 856 -27.72 0.66 10.96
CA TYR A 856 -28.98 1.38 10.73
C TYR A 856 -28.80 2.76 10.09
N LYS A 857 -27.74 3.49 10.45
CA LYS A 857 -27.55 4.90 10.07
C LYS A 857 -26.12 5.29 9.73
N ILE A 858 -26.03 6.31 8.87
CA ILE A 858 -24.85 7.10 8.56
C ILE A 858 -24.82 8.33 9.47
N TYR A 859 -23.68 8.65 10.05
CA TYR A 859 -23.47 9.72 11.00
C TYR A 859 -22.44 10.75 10.50
N PHE A 860 -22.66 12.02 10.85
CA PHE A 860 -21.78 13.14 10.55
C PHE A 860 -21.25 13.69 11.87
N LEU A 861 -19.93 13.67 12.05
CA LEU A 861 -19.25 13.94 13.33
C LEU A 861 -18.26 15.11 13.21
N ASN A 862 -18.24 16.00 14.21
CA ASN A 862 -17.33 17.16 14.26
C ASN A 862 -15.87 16.72 14.56
N PRO A 863 -14.84 17.29 13.92
CA PRO A 863 -13.45 16.85 14.08
C PRO A 863 -12.89 17.00 15.51
N GLN A 864 -13.27 18.03 16.27
CA GLN A 864 -12.62 18.35 17.55
C GLN A 864 -12.99 17.41 18.71
N LYS A 865 -14.18 16.78 18.65
CA LYS A 865 -14.71 15.93 19.73
C LYS A 865 -15.39 14.65 19.22
N LYS A 866 -15.38 14.41 17.90
CA LYS A 866 -16.12 13.32 17.21
C LYS A 866 -17.61 13.26 17.56
N LEU A 867 -18.20 14.37 18.02
CA LEU A 867 -19.61 14.47 18.41
C LEU A 867 -20.51 14.47 17.18
N LYS A 868 -21.60 13.69 17.24
CA LYS A 868 -22.65 13.62 16.21
C LYS A 868 -23.39 14.96 16.10
N PHE A 869 -23.39 15.56 14.91
CA PHE A 869 -24.22 16.74 14.59
C PHE A 869 -25.33 16.44 13.59
N ARG A 870 -25.25 15.33 12.82
CA ARG A 870 -26.33 14.88 11.94
C ARG A 870 -26.29 13.36 11.73
N GLU A 871 -27.43 12.78 11.37
CA GLU A 871 -27.59 11.37 10.98
C GLU A 871 -28.54 11.22 9.80
N LEU A 872 -28.41 10.13 9.04
CA LEU A 872 -29.26 9.76 7.89
C LEU A 872 -29.43 8.24 7.82
N ASP A 873 -30.63 7.78 7.47
CA ASP A 873 -30.92 6.34 7.29
C ASP A 873 -30.50 5.87 5.88
N TYR A 874 -30.06 4.61 5.73
CA TYR A 874 -29.60 4.07 4.44
C TYR A 874 -30.62 4.12 3.30
N ASN A 875 -31.92 4.13 3.62
CA ASN A 875 -33.00 4.31 2.64
C ASN A 875 -32.96 5.69 1.95
N LYS A 876 -32.36 6.70 2.59
CA LYS A 876 -32.22 8.06 2.05
C LYS A 876 -30.98 8.24 1.15
N VAL A 877 -30.17 7.20 0.95
CA VAL A 877 -29.05 7.19 -0.01
C VAL A 877 -29.58 6.78 -1.38
N ASN A 878 -29.78 7.74 -2.29
CA ASN A 878 -30.16 7.45 -3.67
C ASN A 878 -29.05 6.67 -4.39
N TRP A 879 -27.84 7.21 -4.38
CA TRP A 879 -26.64 6.56 -4.90
C TRP A 879 -25.37 7.07 -4.20
N VAL A 880 -24.31 6.29 -4.31
CA VAL A 880 -22.96 6.62 -3.82
C VAL A 880 -21.93 6.25 -4.88
N ILE A 881 -21.01 7.17 -5.17
CA ILE A 881 -19.95 7.01 -6.19
C ILE A 881 -18.61 7.23 -5.51
N SER A 882 -17.66 6.31 -5.75
CA SER A 882 -16.30 6.34 -5.22
C SER A 882 -15.28 6.50 -6.35
N TYR A 883 -14.34 7.41 -6.14
CA TYR A 883 -13.11 7.63 -6.91
C TYR A 883 -11.91 7.45 -5.97
N PRO A 884 -10.68 7.17 -6.43
CA PRO A 884 -9.56 6.78 -5.55
C PRO A 884 -9.31 7.65 -4.32
N ASN A 885 -9.56 8.97 -4.40
CA ASN A 885 -9.37 9.91 -3.30
C ASN A 885 -10.66 10.69 -2.93
N GLN A 886 -11.84 10.31 -3.45
CA GLN A 886 -13.07 11.08 -3.28
C GLN A 886 -14.31 10.18 -3.25
N ILE A 887 -15.30 10.52 -2.42
CA ILE A 887 -16.63 9.90 -2.39
C ILE A 887 -17.72 10.96 -2.54
N ILE A 888 -18.73 10.64 -3.35
CA ILE A 888 -19.89 11.50 -3.61
C ILE A 888 -21.16 10.75 -3.22
N PHE A 889 -21.95 11.36 -2.34
CA PHE A 889 -23.23 10.85 -1.90
C PHE A 889 -24.38 11.69 -2.46
N ASN A 890 -25.36 11.04 -3.08
CA ASN A 890 -26.65 11.65 -3.36
C ASN A 890 -27.67 11.18 -2.31
N PHE A 891 -28.15 12.11 -1.50
CA PHE A 891 -29.14 11.87 -0.46
C PHE A 891 -30.47 12.53 -0.83
N GLU A 892 -31.59 11.84 -0.60
CA GLU A 892 -32.95 12.35 -0.87
C GLU A 892 -33.23 13.67 -0.14
N ASN A 893 -32.67 13.85 1.06
CA ASN A 893 -32.87 15.02 1.92
C ASN A 893 -31.94 16.22 1.58
N PHE A 894 -31.24 16.18 0.44
CA PHE A 894 -30.25 17.18 0.02
C PHE A 894 -30.49 17.60 -1.44
N LYS A 895 -30.40 18.91 -1.73
CA LYS A 895 -30.64 19.43 -3.09
C LYS A 895 -29.51 19.12 -4.07
N GLU A 896 -28.29 18.93 -3.57
CA GLU A 896 -27.10 18.64 -4.36
C GLU A 896 -26.31 17.46 -3.74
N PRO A 897 -25.54 16.70 -4.55
CA PRO A 897 -24.72 15.60 -4.03
C PRO A 897 -23.56 16.12 -3.17
N LEU A 898 -23.44 15.59 -1.95
CA LEU A 898 -22.34 15.94 -1.04
C LEU A 898 -21.05 15.27 -1.49
N ARG A 899 -19.95 16.03 -1.54
CA ARG A 899 -18.61 15.56 -1.93
C ARG A 899 -17.63 15.62 -0.76
N PHE A 900 -16.86 14.55 -0.59
CA PHE A 900 -15.86 14.39 0.45
C PHE A 900 -14.59 13.75 -0.11
N ASP A 901 -13.43 14.28 0.23
CA ASP A 901 -12.13 13.74 -0.19
C ASP A 901 -11.60 12.78 0.89
N THR A 902 -11.28 11.55 0.50
CA THR A 902 -10.82 10.46 1.38
C THR A 902 -10.26 9.28 0.58
N PHE A 903 -9.22 8.64 1.11
CA PHE A 903 -8.59 7.45 0.53
C PHE A 903 -9.41 6.17 0.70
N GLN A 904 -10.36 6.15 1.65
CA GLN A 904 -11.19 4.97 1.96
C GLN A 904 -12.53 4.99 1.19
N SER A 905 -12.60 5.69 0.07
CA SER A 905 -13.85 5.90 -0.69
C SER A 905 -14.52 4.59 -1.16
N TYR A 906 -13.74 3.60 -1.59
CA TYR A 906 -14.25 2.28 -2.00
C TYR A 906 -14.75 1.45 -0.82
N GLU A 907 -14.03 1.48 0.31
CA GLU A 907 -14.40 0.81 1.56
C GLU A 907 -15.71 1.39 2.11
N ILE A 908 -15.81 2.72 2.21
CA ILE A 908 -17.03 3.42 2.62
C ILE A 908 -18.19 3.08 1.68
N LYS A 909 -17.96 3.07 0.36
CA LYS A 909 -18.99 2.69 -0.61
C LYS A 909 -19.47 1.26 -0.39
N LEU A 910 -18.56 0.29 -0.31
CA LEU A 910 -18.88 -1.12 -0.13
C LEU A 910 -19.67 -1.36 1.16
N LEU A 911 -19.27 -0.69 2.24
CA LEU A 911 -19.95 -0.74 3.54
C LEU A 911 -21.38 -0.15 3.47
N VAL A 912 -21.56 0.97 2.74
CA VAL A 912 -22.88 1.58 2.48
C VAL A 912 -23.77 0.67 1.62
N GLU A 913 -23.22 -0.02 0.62
CA GLU A 913 -23.97 -1.00 -0.19
C GLU A 913 -24.37 -2.22 0.65
N GLN A 914 -23.48 -2.75 1.51
CA GLN A 914 -23.79 -3.87 2.41
C GLN A 914 -24.84 -3.51 3.47
N TYR A 915 -24.75 -2.36 4.12
CA TYR A 915 -25.80 -1.93 5.07
C TYR A 915 -27.14 -1.63 4.38
N LYS A 916 -27.15 -1.18 3.12
CA LYS A 916 -28.40 -1.09 2.32
C LYS A 916 -29.03 -2.47 2.08
N ASP A 917 -28.23 -3.49 1.75
CA ASP A 917 -28.75 -4.85 1.58
C ASP A 917 -29.19 -5.49 2.91
N ILE A 918 -28.51 -5.21 4.03
CA ILE A 918 -28.94 -5.63 5.38
C ILE A 918 -30.26 -4.96 5.77
N HIS A 919 -30.40 -3.64 5.56
CA HIS A 919 -31.65 -2.94 5.86
C HIS A 919 -32.81 -3.45 4.97
N LYS A 920 -32.53 -3.71 3.69
CA LYS A 920 -33.49 -4.32 2.78
C LYS A 920 -33.91 -5.72 3.25
N PHE A 921 -32.97 -6.56 3.66
CA PHE A 921 -33.23 -7.90 4.21
C PHE A 921 -34.07 -7.83 5.50
N ASN A 922 -33.69 -6.96 6.46
CA ASN A 922 -34.46 -6.73 7.69
C ASN A 922 -35.91 -6.31 7.40
N LYS A 923 -36.13 -5.49 6.36
CA LYS A 923 -37.45 -5.02 5.92
C LYS A 923 -38.24 -6.08 5.14
N GLU A 924 -37.58 -6.90 4.32
CA GLU A 924 -38.18 -7.99 3.54
C GLU A 924 -38.63 -9.16 4.42
N TYR A 925 -37.84 -9.51 5.44
CA TYR A 925 -38.13 -10.56 6.41
C TYR A 925 -38.78 -10.04 7.70
N ASN A 926 -39.06 -8.74 7.78
CA ASN A 926 -39.71 -8.05 8.89
C ASN A 926 -39.03 -8.30 10.26
N LEU A 927 -37.69 -8.45 10.25
CA LEU A 927 -36.89 -8.87 11.40
C LEU A 927 -36.95 -7.86 12.55
N GLU A 928 -37.07 -6.57 12.24
CA GLU A 928 -37.28 -5.52 13.25
C GLU A 928 -38.58 -5.74 14.03
N ASN A 929 -39.63 -6.30 13.41
CA ASN A 929 -40.84 -6.68 14.12
C ASN A 929 -40.72 -8.04 14.82
N LEU A 930 -39.91 -8.99 14.32
CA LEU A 930 -39.59 -10.21 15.06
C LEU A 930 -38.82 -9.94 16.37
N PHE A 931 -37.97 -8.92 16.41
CA PHE A 931 -37.24 -8.52 17.62
C PHE A 931 -37.90 -7.40 18.46
N ASN A 932 -38.95 -6.71 17.95
CA ASN A 932 -39.69 -5.71 18.73
C ASN A 932 -41.13 -6.11 19.10
N ASN A 933 -41.78 -7.06 18.43
CA ASN A 933 -43.16 -7.45 18.77
C ASN A 933 -43.27 -8.03 20.18
N ASP A 934 -42.23 -8.69 20.70
CA ASP A 934 -42.21 -9.19 22.07
C ASP A 934 -42.34 -8.06 23.10
N LYS A 935 -41.89 -6.82 22.80
CA LYS A 935 -42.16 -5.64 23.65
C LYS A 935 -43.64 -5.21 23.68
N SER A 936 -44.46 -5.67 22.73
CA SER A 936 -45.86 -5.26 22.58
C SER A 936 -46.86 -6.17 23.28
N GLN A 937 -46.53 -7.46 23.48
CA GLN A 937 -47.38 -8.40 24.21
C GLN A 937 -46.99 -8.60 25.69
N PHE A 938 -45.79 -8.18 26.11
CA PHE A 938 -45.30 -8.31 27.49
C PHE A 938 -45.62 -7.12 28.42
N ILE A 939 -46.48 -6.18 27.99
CA ILE A 939 -46.90 -5.00 28.78
C ILE A 939 -48.40 -5.09 29.15
N LYS A 940 -49.06 -6.22 28.87
CA LYS A 940 -50.50 -6.42 29.14
C LYS A 940 -50.92 -7.81 29.65
N ASN A 941 -49.96 -8.67 30.00
CA ASN A 941 -50.09 -9.84 30.88
C ASN A 941 -48.87 -9.88 31.79
#